data_AF-A0A3D3BB19-F1
#
_entry.id   AF-A0A3D3BB19-F1
#
_cell.length_a   1.000
_cell.length_b   1.000
_cell.length_c   1.000
_cell.angle_alpha   90.00
_cell.angle_beta   90.00
_cell.angle_gamma   90.00
#
_symmetry.space_group_name_H-M   'P 1'
#
loop_
_entity.id
_entity.type
_entity.pdbx_description
1 polymer ?
#
loop_
_entity_poly.entity_id
_entity_poly.type
_entity_poly.pdbx_seq_one_letter_code
_entity_poly.pdbx_strand_id
1 'polypeptide(L)'
;MTVNRLLFTILPAAFMIATMLAISGIENWLAGFGTSPQAKLMLGRIGLALPYAAAAAIGIIFLFAAAGAANIKAAGLGVLAGASLVCIAAIAREGWRLHALADRVPHGQSVFAYTDPSAMLGACAAVFTGIFALRVAIRGNAAFSKATPRRIIGKRAVHGEADWMKMGDAVKLFPPTGGIVIGERYRVDKDSVAAMPFRAGEAKSWGAGGRSPLLCFDGSFGSSHGIVFAGSGGFKTTSVTIPTALKWGGGLVVLDPSSEVAPMVIDHRRKAGRNVIVLDPATPAIGFNALDWIGRHGNTKEEDIVAVATWIMTDNARAASARDDFFRASAMQLLTALIADVCLSGHTDEKDQTLRRVRANLSEPEPKLRERLTRIYEQSESEFVKENVAVFVNMTPETFSGVYANAVKETHWLSYPNYAALVSGDSFSTDDLAGGEADLFIALDLKVLEAHPGLARVVIGSLLNAIYNRNGAVKGRTLFLLDEVARLGYLRILETARDAGRKYGITLTMIFQSIGQMREAYGGRDATSKWFESASWISFAAINDPDTADYISKRCGDTTVEVDQTNRSTGMKGSSRSRSKQLSRRPLIMPHEVLRMRSDEQIVFTAGNPPLRCGRAIWFRREDMKACVGQNRFHREGQKGNDSSA
;
A
#
# COMPACT_ATOMS: atom_id res chain seq x y z
N MET A 1 9.35 -29.81 4.74
CA MET A 1 9.77 -29.02 5.93
C MET A 1 11.26 -28.75 5.81
N THR A 2 11.76 -27.54 6.12
CA THR A 2 13.21 -27.27 6.12
C THR A 2 13.87 -27.91 7.35
N VAL A 3 15.10 -28.42 7.21
CA VAL A 3 15.88 -29.06 8.30
C VAL A 3 15.89 -28.21 9.58
N ASN A 4 16.07 -26.89 9.44
CA ASN A 4 16.02 -25.97 10.59
C ASN A 4 14.67 -26.00 11.32
N ARG A 5 13.53 -26.07 10.62
CA ARG A 5 12.22 -26.12 11.29
C ARG A 5 12.05 -27.40 12.10
N LEU A 6 12.59 -28.52 11.60
CA LEU A 6 12.57 -29.80 12.31
C LEU A 6 13.43 -29.74 13.58
N LEU A 7 14.65 -29.19 13.47
CA LEU A 7 15.55 -28.99 14.61
C LEU A 7 14.93 -28.10 15.68
N PHE A 8 14.31 -26.98 15.29
CA PHE A 8 13.63 -26.07 16.23
C PHE A 8 12.42 -26.72 16.93
N THR A 9 11.81 -27.76 16.36
CA THR A 9 10.71 -28.48 17.02
C THR A 9 11.20 -29.63 17.91
N ILE A 10 12.27 -30.33 17.51
CA ILE A 10 12.74 -31.53 18.23
C ILE A 10 13.68 -31.19 19.38
N LEU A 11 14.66 -30.31 19.16
CA LEU A 11 15.69 -29.99 20.16
C LEU A 11 15.13 -29.53 21.52
N PRO A 12 14.14 -28.60 21.59
CA PRO A 12 13.64 -28.14 22.88
C PRO A 12 13.02 -29.28 23.69
N ALA A 13 12.19 -30.13 23.04
CA ALA A 13 11.57 -31.27 23.68
C ALA A 13 12.63 -32.27 24.17
N ALA A 14 13.62 -32.59 23.32
CA ALA A 14 14.68 -33.53 23.64
C ALA A 14 15.52 -33.05 24.84
N PHE A 15 15.92 -31.78 24.89
CA PHE A 15 16.69 -31.23 26.01
C PHE A 15 15.90 -31.20 27.32
N MET A 16 14.60 -30.86 27.27
CA MET A 16 13.73 -30.91 28.46
C MET A 16 13.64 -32.33 29.02
N ILE A 17 13.40 -33.33 28.17
CA ILE A 17 13.30 -34.74 28.57
C ILE A 17 14.65 -35.25 29.09
N ALA A 18 15.73 -34.99 28.37
CA ALA A 18 17.07 -35.40 28.76
C ALA A 18 17.45 -34.83 30.14
N THR A 19 17.10 -33.58 30.41
CA THR A 19 17.36 -32.94 31.72
C THR A 19 16.53 -33.56 32.82
N MET A 20 15.24 -33.80 32.57
CA MET A 20 14.37 -34.48 33.54
C MET A 20 14.94 -35.87 33.90
N LEU A 21 15.38 -36.63 32.90
CA LEU A 21 15.95 -37.97 33.11
C LEU A 21 17.31 -37.91 33.83
N ALA A 22 18.20 -37.00 33.44
CA ALA A 22 19.53 -36.87 34.03
C ALA A 22 19.51 -36.44 35.50
N ILE A 23 18.50 -35.66 35.91
CA ILE A 23 18.37 -35.13 37.28
C ILE A 23 17.42 -36.00 38.13
N SER A 24 16.74 -36.98 37.53
CA SER A 24 15.86 -37.89 38.28
C SER A 24 16.64 -38.73 39.29
N GLY A 25 16.19 -38.77 40.56
CA GLY A 25 16.88 -39.50 41.63
C GLY A 25 17.77 -38.62 42.50
N ILE A 26 17.91 -37.32 42.16
CA ILE A 26 18.69 -36.35 42.92
C ILE A 26 18.15 -36.10 44.34
N GLU A 27 16.90 -36.47 44.61
CA GLU A 27 16.29 -36.40 45.95
C GLU A 27 17.09 -37.16 47.01
N ASN A 28 17.69 -38.29 46.65
CA ASN A 28 18.48 -39.11 47.58
C ASN A 28 19.81 -38.44 47.92
N TRP A 29 20.43 -37.82 46.92
CA TRP A 29 21.69 -37.09 47.08
C TRP A 29 21.49 -35.79 47.86
N LEU A 30 20.46 -35.00 47.51
CA LEU A 30 20.11 -33.76 48.21
C LEU A 30 19.72 -34.00 49.66
N ALA A 31 18.93 -35.04 49.94
CA ALA A 31 18.58 -35.40 51.31
C ALA A 31 19.81 -35.73 52.17
N GLY A 32 20.92 -36.18 51.57
CA GLY A 32 22.19 -36.46 52.25
C GLY A 32 22.85 -35.24 52.91
N PHE A 33 22.57 -34.04 52.42
CA PHE A 33 23.11 -32.79 52.97
C PHE A 33 22.34 -32.26 54.19
N GLY A 34 21.21 -32.88 54.55
CA GLY A 34 20.42 -32.46 55.71
C GLY A 34 21.06 -32.93 57.02
N THR A 35 21.40 -32.01 57.90
CA THR A 35 21.97 -32.31 59.24
C THR A 35 20.90 -32.70 60.27
N SER A 36 19.62 -32.38 60.02
CA SER A 36 18.47 -32.75 60.87
C SER A 36 17.43 -33.57 60.09
N PRO A 37 16.58 -34.38 60.75
CA PRO A 37 15.52 -35.15 60.08
C PRO A 37 14.57 -34.28 59.25
N GLN A 38 14.24 -33.09 59.74
CA GLN A 38 13.43 -32.10 59.02
C GLN A 38 14.17 -31.54 57.80
N ALA A 39 15.46 -31.25 57.92
CA ALA A 39 16.28 -30.78 56.79
C ALA A 39 16.41 -31.84 55.70
N LYS A 40 16.58 -33.12 56.06
CA LYS A 40 16.63 -34.24 55.09
C LYS A 40 15.32 -34.37 54.31
N LEU A 41 14.18 -34.28 55.00
CA LEU A 41 12.85 -34.31 54.37
C LEU A 41 12.62 -33.11 53.43
N MET A 42 13.02 -31.91 53.86
CA MET A 42 12.90 -30.71 53.05
C MET A 42 13.76 -30.79 51.77
N LEU A 43 15.02 -31.21 51.88
CA LEU A 43 15.93 -31.35 50.74
C LEU A 43 15.52 -32.49 49.80
N GLY A 44 15.01 -33.59 50.33
CA GLY A 44 14.42 -34.66 49.52
C GLY A 44 13.20 -34.17 48.73
N ARG A 45 12.30 -33.41 49.35
CA ARG A 45 11.15 -32.77 48.67
C ARG A 45 11.56 -31.81 47.57
N ILE A 46 12.61 -31.02 47.80
CA ILE A 46 13.20 -30.15 46.76
C ILE A 46 13.72 -31.01 45.60
N GLY A 47 14.42 -32.10 45.89
CA GLY A 47 14.93 -33.01 44.87
C GLY A 47 13.84 -33.72 44.06
N LEU A 48 12.66 -33.98 44.65
CA LEU A 48 11.50 -34.53 43.91
C LEU A 48 10.91 -33.53 42.90
N ALA A 49 10.94 -32.23 43.22
CA ALA A 49 10.44 -31.18 42.35
C ALA A 49 11.44 -30.79 41.25
N LEU A 50 12.74 -30.92 41.54
CA LEU A 50 13.84 -30.35 40.75
C LEU A 50 13.91 -30.85 39.29
N PRO A 51 13.73 -32.15 38.96
CA PRO A 51 13.80 -32.62 37.57
C PRO A 51 12.76 -31.95 36.67
N TYR A 52 11.53 -31.80 37.18
CA TYR A 52 10.43 -31.20 36.44
C TYR A 52 10.59 -29.68 36.34
N ALA A 53 11.02 -29.03 37.43
CA ALA A 53 11.28 -27.59 37.45
C ALA A 53 12.46 -27.20 36.55
N ALA A 54 13.54 -27.99 36.54
CA ALA A 54 14.70 -27.77 35.68
C ALA A 54 14.36 -27.96 34.19
N ALA A 55 13.60 -29.02 33.86
CA ALA A 55 13.11 -29.22 32.50
C ALA A 55 12.20 -28.06 32.06
N ALA A 56 11.28 -27.61 32.91
CA ALA A 56 10.45 -26.43 32.67
C ALA A 56 11.30 -25.16 32.43
N ALA A 57 12.31 -24.93 33.25
CA ALA A 57 13.22 -23.78 33.12
C ALA A 57 13.98 -23.80 31.79
N ILE A 58 14.47 -24.96 31.34
CA ILE A 58 15.12 -25.11 30.02
C ILE A 58 14.16 -24.78 28.89
N GLY A 59 12.90 -25.24 28.98
CA GLY A 59 11.86 -24.88 28.02
C GLY A 59 11.69 -23.38 27.90
N ILE A 60 11.61 -22.66 29.03
CA ILE A 60 11.52 -21.20 29.06
C ILE A 60 12.77 -20.55 28.47
N ILE A 61 13.97 -20.97 28.88
CA ILE A 61 15.26 -20.44 28.37
C ILE A 61 15.32 -20.58 26.85
N PHE A 62 14.93 -21.74 26.32
CA PHE A 62 14.93 -21.99 24.88
C PHE A 62 13.96 -21.05 24.14
N LEU A 63 12.76 -20.82 24.68
CA LEU A 63 11.79 -19.90 24.09
C LEU A 63 12.31 -18.46 24.05
N PHE A 64 12.97 -17.99 25.12
CA PHE A 64 13.56 -16.65 25.15
C PHE A 64 14.82 -16.53 24.28
N ALA A 65 15.65 -17.58 24.21
CA ALA A 65 16.82 -17.61 23.31
C ALA A 65 16.41 -17.62 21.83
N ALA A 66 15.27 -18.24 21.50
CA ALA A 66 14.71 -18.25 20.15
C ALA A 66 13.85 -17.01 19.82
N ALA A 67 13.64 -16.09 20.77
CA ALA A 67 12.85 -14.89 20.53
C ALA A 67 13.50 -14.02 19.43
N GLY A 68 12.70 -13.61 18.44
CA GLY A 68 13.15 -12.94 17.22
C GLY A 68 13.37 -13.87 16.03
N ALA A 69 13.45 -15.20 16.23
CA ALA A 69 13.64 -16.14 15.14
C ALA A 69 12.38 -16.29 14.27
N ALA A 70 12.57 -16.49 12.95
CA ALA A 70 11.47 -16.71 12.01
C ALA A 70 10.66 -17.99 12.31
N ASN A 71 11.29 -19.01 12.90
CA ASN A 71 10.69 -20.30 13.23
C ASN A 71 10.27 -20.43 14.71
N ILE A 72 10.11 -19.32 15.45
CA ILE A 72 9.76 -19.35 16.88
C ILE A 72 8.49 -20.15 17.20
N LYS A 73 7.51 -20.21 16.27
CA LYS A 73 6.31 -21.06 16.45
C LYS A 73 6.65 -22.54 16.52
N ALA A 74 7.66 -22.97 15.77
CA ALA A 74 8.16 -24.35 15.78
C ALA A 74 8.84 -24.69 17.11
N ALA A 75 9.59 -23.74 17.69
CA ALA A 75 10.14 -23.85 19.04
C ALA A 75 9.03 -23.88 20.12
N GLY A 76 7.97 -23.07 19.94
CA GLY A 76 6.77 -23.11 20.78
C GLY A 76 6.12 -24.50 20.81
N LEU A 77 5.96 -25.14 19.64
CA LEU A 77 5.45 -26.51 19.55
C LEU A 77 6.39 -27.53 20.21
N GLY A 78 7.71 -27.37 20.03
CA GLY A 78 8.71 -28.24 20.67
C GLY A 78 8.67 -28.17 22.19
N VAL A 79 8.66 -26.96 22.76
CA VAL A 79 8.58 -26.78 24.22
C VAL A 79 7.21 -27.21 24.76
N LEU A 80 6.13 -27.02 24.00
CA LEU A 80 4.81 -27.55 24.37
C LEU A 80 4.84 -29.08 24.47
N ALA A 81 5.38 -29.77 23.46
CA ALA A 81 5.52 -31.22 23.47
C ALA A 81 6.41 -31.70 24.64
N GLY A 82 7.55 -31.04 24.87
CA GLY A 82 8.43 -31.32 26.01
C GLY A 82 7.74 -31.13 27.35
N ALA A 83 7.02 -30.02 27.54
CA ALA A 83 6.26 -29.74 28.76
C ALA A 83 5.16 -30.77 29.00
N SER A 84 4.41 -31.17 27.96
CA SER A 84 3.40 -32.23 28.05
C SER A 84 4.00 -33.57 28.47
N LEU A 85 5.15 -33.96 27.90
CA LEU A 85 5.85 -35.20 28.26
C LEU A 85 6.39 -35.16 29.69
N VAL A 86 6.94 -34.04 30.14
CA VAL A 86 7.38 -33.84 31.53
C VAL A 86 6.20 -33.94 32.49
N CYS A 87 5.05 -33.35 32.17
CA CYS A 87 3.82 -33.48 32.98
C CYS A 87 3.34 -34.94 33.05
N ILE A 88 3.32 -35.65 31.92
CA ILE A 88 2.93 -37.07 31.86
C ILE A 88 3.87 -37.91 32.73
N ALA A 89 5.18 -37.69 32.63
CA ALA A 89 6.18 -38.39 33.43
C ALA A 89 6.02 -38.10 34.94
N ALA A 90 5.72 -36.86 35.32
CA ALA A 90 5.44 -36.50 36.71
C ALA A 90 4.21 -37.21 37.26
N ILE A 91 3.11 -37.23 36.49
CA ILE A 91 1.87 -37.93 36.85
C ILE A 91 2.12 -39.44 36.95
N ALA A 92 2.84 -40.03 36.00
CA ALA A 92 3.14 -41.45 35.99
C ALA A 92 4.00 -41.87 37.20
N ARG A 93 5.05 -41.10 37.51
CA ARG A 93 5.92 -41.37 38.66
C ARG A 93 5.17 -41.25 39.98
N GLU A 94 4.31 -40.24 40.10
CA GLU A 94 3.46 -40.08 41.27
C GLU A 94 2.40 -41.18 41.37
N GLY A 95 1.82 -41.60 40.24
CA GLY A 95 0.91 -42.73 40.16
C GLY A 95 1.56 -44.04 40.62
N TRP A 96 2.79 -44.32 40.21
CA TRP A 96 3.55 -45.47 40.71
C TRP A 96 3.85 -45.39 42.21
N ARG A 97 4.20 -44.20 42.72
CA ARG A 97 4.43 -43.98 44.15
C ARG A 97 3.17 -44.23 44.97
N LEU A 98 2.03 -43.72 44.51
CA LEU A 98 0.73 -43.89 45.15
C LEU A 98 0.24 -45.34 45.07
N HIS A 99 0.46 -46.02 43.94
CA HIS A 99 0.13 -47.44 43.79
C HIS A 99 0.93 -48.31 44.76
N ALA A 100 2.23 -48.05 44.91
CA ALA A 100 3.07 -48.73 45.90
C ALA A 100 2.68 -48.44 47.36
N LEU A 101 1.96 -47.34 47.61
CA LEU A 101 1.46 -46.96 48.93
C LEU A 101 0.04 -47.48 49.20
N ALA A 102 -0.67 -47.97 48.19
CA ALA A 102 -2.11 -48.26 48.25
C ALA A 102 -2.46 -49.28 49.35
N ASP A 103 -1.64 -50.31 49.53
CA ASP A 103 -1.84 -51.36 50.54
C ASP A 103 -1.56 -50.89 51.98
N ARG A 104 -1.03 -49.67 52.15
CA ARG A 104 -0.66 -49.07 53.44
C ARG A 104 -1.59 -47.93 53.86
N VAL A 105 -2.60 -47.61 53.07
CA VAL A 105 -3.56 -46.53 53.36
C VAL A 105 -4.71 -47.07 54.24
N PRO A 106 -5.03 -46.43 55.39
CA PRO A 106 -6.12 -46.86 56.26
C PRO A 106 -7.49 -46.90 55.55
N HIS A 107 -8.32 -47.89 55.87
CA HIS A 107 -9.68 -48.02 55.34
C HIS A 107 -10.50 -46.74 55.61
N GLY A 108 -11.00 -46.10 54.56
CA GLY A 108 -11.77 -44.85 54.63
C GLY A 108 -11.03 -43.60 54.15
N GLN A 109 -9.72 -43.67 53.87
CA GLN A 109 -8.96 -42.56 53.26
C GLN A 109 -8.63 -42.83 51.79
N SER A 110 -8.70 -41.79 50.97
CA SER A 110 -8.33 -41.86 49.55
C SER A 110 -6.82 -41.86 49.39
N VAL A 111 -6.29 -42.75 48.53
CA VAL A 111 -4.85 -42.79 48.18
C VAL A 111 -4.37 -41.45 47.63
N PHE A 112 -5.24 -40.68 46.97
CA PHE A 112 -4.93 -39.35 46.46
C PHE A 112 -4.64 -38.31 47.56
N ALA A 113 -5.07 -38.53 48.80
CA ALA A 113 -4.76 -37.64 49.93
C ALA A 113 -3.25 -37.64 50.28
N TYR A 114 -2.50 -38.64 49.82
CA TYR A 114 -1.06 -38.78 50.07
C TYR A 114 -0.18 -38.24 48.93
N THR A 115 -0.78 -37.55 47.95
CA THR A 115 -0.04 -36.97 46.81
C THR A 115 1.05 -36.02 47.30
N ASP A 116 2.28 -36.12 46.78
CA ASP A 116 3.39 -35.27 47.24
C ASP A 116 3.22 -33.84 46.70
N PRO A 117 3.03 -32.83 47.57
CA PRO A 117 2.87 -31.45 47.12
C PRO A 117 4.09 -30.94 46.32
N SER A 118 5.28 -31.50 46.55
CA SER A 118 6.53 -31.07 45.94
C SER A 118 6.64 -31.57 44.48
N ALA A 119 6.24 -32.82 44.22
CA ALA A 119 6.12 -33.34 42.86
C ALA A 119 5.05 -32.56 42.07
N MET A 120 3.93 -32.21 42.73
CA MET A 120 2.90 -31.35 42.13
C MET A 120 3.44 -29.95 41.79
N LEU A 121 4.25 -29.33 42.66
CA LEU A 121 4.88 -28.04 42.36
C LEU A 121 5.77 -28.10 41.12
N GLY A 122 6.57 -29.16 40.95
CA GLY A 122 7.37 -29.39 39.76
C GLY A 122 6.53 -29.57 38.49
N ALA A 123 5.45 -30.36 38.57
CA ALA A 123 4.50 -30.54 37.47
C ALA A 123 3.80 -29.24 37.09
N CYS A 124 3.40 -28.41 38.07
CA CYS A 124 2.81 -27.10 37.85
C CYS A 124 3.76 -26.18 37.05
N ALA A 125 5.06 -26.21 37.33
CA ALA A 125 6.04 -25.44 36.55
C ALA A 125 6.08 -25.86 35.06
N ALA A 126 5.99 -27.16 34.79
CA ALA A 126 5.88 -27.68 33.44
C ALA A 126 4.55 -27.28 32.76
N VAL A 127 3.43 -27.29 33.49
CA VAL A 127 2.13 -26.80 32.99
C VAL A 127 2.19 -25.32 32.61
N PHE A 128 2.72 -24.44 33.47
CA PHE A 128 2.86 -23.01 33.15
C PHE A 128 3.78 -22.78 31.96
N THR A 129 4.87 -23.56 31.86
CA THR A 129 5.75 -23.54 30.69
C THR A 129 5.02 -23.98 29.43
N GLY A 130 4.19 -25.02 29.50
CA GLY A 130 3.34 -25.48 28.40
C GLY A 130 2.32 -24.44 27.97
N ILE A 131 1.65 -23.75 28.90
CA ILE A 131 0.72 -22.65 28.60
C ILE A 131 1.44 -21.50 27.88
N PHE A 132 2.63 -21.13 28.35
CA PHE A 132 3.44 -20.11 27.68
C PHE A 132 3.93 -20.58 26.30
N ALA A 133 4.37 -21.82 26.17
CA ALA A 133 4.79 -22.42 24.91
C ALA A 133 3.64 -22.49 23.89
N LEU A 134 2.43 -22.81 24.33
CA LEU A 134 1.21 -22.76 23.52
C LEU A 134 0.94 -21.33 23.04
N ARG A 135 1.07 -20.33 23.92
CA ARG A 135 0.97 -18.91 23.54
C ARG A 135 2.00 -18.55 22.47
N VAL A 136 3.24 -19.04 22.57
CA VAL A 136 4.30 -18.84 21.57
C VAL A 136 4.02 -19.59 20.27
N ALA A 137 3.50 -20.82 20.33
CA ALA A 137 3.14 -21.61 19.14
C ALA A 137 2.04 -20.91 18.30
N ILE A 138 1.08 -20.27 18.97
CA ILE A 138 -0.01 -19.53 18.33
C ILE A 138 0.47 -18.15 17.85
N ARG A 139 1.05 -17.34 18.74
CA ARG A 139 1.37 -15.92 18.48
C ARG A 139 2.77 -15.65 17.91
N GLY A 140 3.67 -16.62 17.94
CA GLY A 140 5.07 -16.45 17.54
C GLY A 140 5.77 -15.36 18.36
N ASN A 141 6.55 -14.50 17.70
CA ASN A 141 7.30 -13.43 18.38
C ASN A 141 6.42 -12.42 19.13
N ALA A 142 5.15 -12.27 18.73
CA ALA A 142 4.18 -11.43 19.43
C ALA A 142 3.84 -11.97 20.84
N ALA A 143 4.27 -13.17 21.22
CA ALA A 143 4.18 -13.65 22.59
C ALA A 143 5.12 -12.88 23.56
N PHE A 144 6.22 -12.33 23.04
CA PHE A 144 7.28 -11.64 23.81
C PHE A 144 7.18 -10.12 23.77
N SER A 145 6.26 -9.55 22.98
CA SER A 145 6.08 -8.11 22.90
C SER A 145 5.75 -7.53 24.27
N LYS A 146 6.44 -6.44 24.67
CA LYS A 146 6.12 -5.70 25.90
C LYS A 146 4.63 -5.37 25.93
N ALA A 147 4.01 -5.52 27.10
CA ALA A 147 2.62 -5.13 27.28
C ALA A 147 2.49 -3.64 26.93
N THR A 148 1.76 -3.34 25.86
CA THR A 148 1.38 -1.96 25.56
C THR A 148 0.51 -1.44 26.70
N PRO A 149 0.61 -0.14 27.04
CA PRO A 149 -0.27 0.47 28.04
C PRO A 149 -1.73 0.13 27.75
N ARG A 150 -2.48 -0.26 28.78
CA ARG A 150 -3.87 -0.68 28.60
C ARG A 150 -4.69 0.53 28.14
N ARG A 151 -5.29 0.43 26.95
CA ARG A 151 -6.22 1.44 26.44
C ARG A 151 -7.53 1.40 27.22
N ILE A 152 -8.04 2.58 27.53
CA ILE A 152 -9.27 2.80 28.27
C ILE A 152 -10.33 3.35 27.31
N ILE A 153 -11.56 2.85 27.43
CA ILE A 153 -12.70 3.16 26.55
C ILE A 153 -13.87 3.65 27.43
N GLY A 154 -14.79 4.43 26.86
CA GLY A 154 -16.01 4.88 27.53
C GLY A 154 -15.76 5.99 28.54
N LYS A 155 -16.54 6.03 29.63
CA LYS A 155 -16.54 7.16 30.59
C LYS A 155 -15.17 7.51 31.20
N ARG A 156 -14.21 6.58 31.20
CA ARG A 156 -12.85 6.79 31.71
C ARG A 156 -11.85 7.25 30.64
N ALA A 157 -12.25 7.35 29.37
CA ALA A 157 -11.39 7.73 28.25
C ALA A 157 -11.30 9.26 28.10
N VAL A 158 -10.77 9.94 29.13
CA VAL A 158 -10.74 11.42 29.22
C VAL A 158 -9.93 12.12 28.12
N HIS A 159 -9.06 11.40 27.41
CA HIS A 159 -8.20 11.94 26.36
C HIS A 159 -8.53 11.41 24.96
N GLY A 160 -9.72 10.81 24.80
CA GLY A 160 -10.15 10.17 23.56
C GLY A 160 -10.05 8.65 23.61
N GLU A 161 -10.73 8.03 22.66
CA GLU A 161 -10.90 6.57 22.54
C GLU A 161 -10.57 6.06 21.13
N ALA A 162 -9.68 6.75 20.41
CA ALA A 162 -9.24 6.29 19.09
C ALA A 162 -8.72 4.85 19.16
N ASP A 163 -9.17 4.03 18.22
CA ASP A 163 -8.72 2.64 18.06
C ASP A 163 -8.60 2.29 16.57
N TRP A 164 -7.92 1.18 16.30
CA TRP A 164 -7.82 0.66 14.94
C TRP A 164 -9.11 -0.02 14.50
N MET A 165 -9.45 0.10 13.23
CA MET A 165 -10.53 -0.65 12.60
C MET A 165 -10.33 -2.15 12.84
N LYS A 166 -11.39 -2.82 13.30
CA LYS A 166 -11.39 -4.27 13.44
C LYS A 166 -11.42 -4.92 12.06
N MET A 167 -10.70 -6.03 11.88
CA MET A 167 -10.65 -6.72 10.59
C MET A 167 -12.01 -7.25 10.12
N GLY A 168 -12.95 -7.47 11.04
CA GLY A 168 -14.34 -7.81 10.69
C GLY A 168 -15.09 -6.64 10.04
N ASP A 169 -14.85 -5.42 10.49
CA ASP A 169 -15.46 -4.21 9.91
C ASP A 169 -14.75 -3.82 8.61
N ALA A 170 -13.42 -4.05 8.53
CA ALA A 170 -12.66 -3.85 7.30
C ALA A 170 -13.22 -4.67 6.12
N VAL A 171 -13.73 -5.89 6.34
CA VAL A 171 -14.34 -6.70 5.28
C VAL A 171 -15.67 -6.15 4.79
N LYS A 172 -16.43 -5.47 5.67
CA LYS A 172 -17.69 -4.85 5.27
C LYS A 172 -17.46 -3.67 4.33
N LEU A 173 -16.38 -2.93 4.55
CA LEU A 173 -15.98 -1.80 3.71
C LEU A 173 -15.19 -2.25 2.47
N PHE A 174 -14.38 -3.29 2.63
CA PHE A 174 -13.46 -3.79 1.60
C PHE A 174 -13.61 -5.31 1.46
N PRO A 175 -14.67 -5.77 0.78
CA PRO A 175 -14.87 -7.19 0.55
C PRO A 175 -13.69 -7.79 -0.26
N PRO A 176 -13.47 -9.12 -0.18
CA PRO A 176 -12.38 -9.76 -0.91
C PRO A 176 -12.66 -9.90 -2.42
N THR A 177 -13.88 -9.61 -2.86
CA THR A 177 -14.39 -9.88 -4.20
C THR A 177 -14.28 -8.68 -5.12
N GLY A 178 -13.27 -8.69 -6.01
CA GLY A 178 -13.14 -7.75 -7.12
C GLY A 178 -12.93 -6.29 -6.71
N GLY A 179 -12.49 -5.45 -7.65
CA GLY A 179 -12.30 -4.03 -7.42
C GLY A 179 -10.84 -3.61 -7.21
N ILE A 180 -10.65 -2.41 -6.67
CA ILE A 180 -9.33 -1.81 -6.40
C ILE A 180 -8.70 -2.50 -5.20
N VAL A 181 -7.52 -3.09 -5.36
CA VAL A 181 -6.87 -3.82 -4.28
C VAL A 181 -6.26 -2.82 -3.30
N ILE A 182 -6.83 -2.73 -2.11
CA ILE A 182 -6.34 -1.87 -1.02
C ILE A 182 -5.20 -2.57 -0.30
N GLY A 183 -5.36 -3.84 0.05
CA GLY A 183 -4.38 -4.58 0.83
C GLY A 183 -4.81 -5.99 1.19
N GLU A 184 -4.30 -6.50 2.31
CA GLU A 184 -4.57 -7.84 2.82
C GLU A 184 -5.14 -7.79 4.24
N ARG A 185 -6.09 -8.66 4.52
CA ARG A 185 -6.85 -8.71 5.77
C ARG A 185 -6.07 -9.35 6.92
N TYR A 186 -5.00 -8.69 7.35
CA TYR A 186 -4.26 -9.02 8.57
C TYR A 186 -3.47 -7.83 9.08
N ARG A 187 -3.06 -7.92 10.35
CA ARG A 187 -2.25 -6.92 11.04
C ARG A 187 -0.79 -7.35 11.06
N VAL A 188 0.06 -6.65 10.29
CA VAL A 188 1.50 -6.97 10.20
C VAL A 188 2.18 -6.78 11.55
N ASP A 189 1.85 -5.70 12.27
CA ASP A 189 2.31 -5.41 13.64
C ASP A 189 1.93 -6.46 14.70
N LYS A 190 0.93 -7.31 14.41
CA LYS A 190 0.51 -8.41 15.29
C LYS A 190 0.95 -9.79 14.78
N ASP A 191 1.62 -9.84 13.64
CA ASP A 191 2.14 -11.09 13.09
C ASP A 191 3.48 -11.48 13.75
N SER A 192 3.80 -12.75 13.65
CA SER A 192 5.04 -13.36 14.08
C SER A 192 6.31 -12.76 13.47
N VAL A 193 6.19 -12.04 12.35
CA VAL A 193 7.30 -11.34 11.68
C VAL A 193 7.39 -9.85 12.04
N ALA A 194 6.52 -9.33 12.91
CA ALA A 194 6.45 -7.89 13.22
C ALA A 194 7.79 -7.27 13.65
N ALA A 195 8.64 -8.03 14.35
CA ALA A 195 9.95 -7.58 14.83
C ALA A 195 11.08 -7.73 13.79
N MET A 196 10.83 -8.41 12.67
CA MET A 196 11.80 -8.63 11.61
C MET A 196 11.60 -7.56 10.52
N PRO A 197 12.66 -7.05 9.87
CA PRO A 197 12.52 -6.26 8.64
C PRO A 197 11.91 -7.09 7.50
N PHE A 198 11.08 -6.47 6.67
CA PHE A 198 10.60 -7.10 5.44
C PHE A 198 11.71 -7.19 4.39
N ARG A 199 11.85 -8.36 3.75
CA ARG A 199 12.79 -8.60 2.64
C ARG A 199 12.06 -9.31 1.50
N ALA A 200 11.98 -8.67 0.34
CA ALA A 200 11.26 -9.21 -0.82
C ALA A 200 11.78 -10.59 -1.24
N GLY A 201 13.11 -10.78 -1.30
CA GLY A 201 13.73 -12.05 -1.68
C GLY A 201 13.68 -13.16 -0.61
N GLU A 202 13.23 -12.87 0.61
CA GLU A 202 13.22 -13.84 1.71
C GLU A 202 11.80 -14.17 2.17
N ALA A 203 11.26 -15.28 1.67
CA ALA A 203 9.90 -15.74 1.99
C ALA A 203 9.62 -15.93 3.50
N LYS A 204 10.67 -16.17 4.30
CA LYS A 204 10.55 -16.26 5.77
C LYS A 204 10.16 -14.92 6.41
N SER A 205 10.49 -13.78 5.79
CA SER A 205 10.18 -12.45 6.29
C SER A 205 8.73 -12.02 6.03
N TRP A 206 8.00 -12.75 5.18
CA TRP A 206 6.65 -12.38 4.72
C TRP A 206 5.58 -12.64 5.78
N GLY A 207 5.74 -13.65 6.64
CA GLY A 207 4.69 -13.98 7.61
C GLY A 207 3.39 -14.42 6.93
N ALA A 208 2.26 -13.84 7.34
CA ALA A 208 0.93 -14.20 6.86
C ALA A 208 0.55 -13.61 5.49
N GLY A 209 1.15 -12.48 5.09
CA GLY A 209 0.76 -11.88 3.81
C GLY A 209 1.21 -12.72 2.61
N GLY A 210 0.47 -12.62 1.52
CA GLY A 210 0.46 -13.64 0.47
C GLY A 210 -0.64 -14.69 0.65
N ARG A 211 -1.00 -15.01 1.90
CA ARG A 211 -2.00 -16.03 2.26
C ARG A 211 -3.28 -15.45 2.84
N SER A 212 -3.21 -14.25 3.39
CA SER A 212 -4.36 -13.53 3.91
C SER A 212 -5.32 -13.14 2.77
N PRO A 213 -6.65 -13.16 2.99
CA PRO A 213 -7.62 -12.65 2.02
C PRO A 213 -7.35 -11.19 1.65
N LEU A 214 -7.70 -10.79 0.43
CA LEU A 214 -7.59 -9.41 -0.02
C LEU A 214 -8.65 -8.52 0.64
N LEU A 215 -8.34 -7.23 0.69
CA LEU A 215 -9.27 -6.14 0.95
C LEU A 215 -9.38 -5.34 -0.35
N CYS A 216 -10.55 -5.38 -0.99
CA CYS A 216 -10.78 -4.71 -2.26
C CYS A 216 -11.88 -3.66 -2.12
N PHE A 217 -11.68 -2.50 -2.74
CA PHE A 217 -12.66 -1.44 -2.82
C PHE A 217 -13.40 -1.52 -4.15
N ASP A 218 -14.71 -1.75 -4.07
CA ASP A 218 -15.62 -1.92 -5.20
C ASP A 218 -16.16 -0.58 -5.76
N GLY A 219 -15.79 0.56 -5.16
CA GLY A 219 -16.31 1.87 -5.54
C GLY A 219 -17.74 2.15 -5.07
N SER A 220 -18.28 1.37 -4.13
CA SER A 220 -19.67 1.47 -3.67
C SER A 220 -19.98 2.74 -2.88
N PHE A 221 -19.00 3.28 -2.13
CA PHE A 221 -19.18 4.46 -1.27
C PHE A 221 -18.27 5.64 -1.65
N GLY A 222 -18.54 6.81 -1.04
CA GLY A 222 -17.75 8.03 -1.23
C GLY A 222 -17.76 8.55 -2.66
N SER A 223 -16.68 9.16 -3.10
CA SER A 223 -16.43 9.56 -4.50
C SER A 223 -16.09 8.40 -5.43
N SER A 224 -15.93 7.17 -4.92
CA SER A 224 -15.23 6.05 -5.57
C SER A 224 -13.73 6.25 -5.81
N HIS A 225 -13.16 7.41 -5.48
CA HIS A 225 -11.74 7.70 -5.75
C HIS A 225 -10.82 7.29 -4.61
N GLY A 226 -9.58 6.94 -4.94
CA GLY A 226 -8.53 6.55 -4.01
C GLY A 226 -7.24 7.34 -4.21
N ILE A 227 -6.53 7.58 -3.11
CA ILE A 227 -5.19 8.18 -3.16
C ILE A 227 -4.20 7.29 -2.40
N VAL A 228 -3.06 7.01 -3.01
CA VAL A 228 -1.99 6.22 -2.41
C VAL A 228 -0.73 7.06 -2.27
N PHE A 229 -0.21 7.16 -1.06
CA PHE A 229 1.12 7.69 -0.77
C PHE A 229 2.04 6.54 -0.40
N ALA A 230 3.05 6.29 -1.22
CA ALA A 230 4.09 5.33 -0.90
C ALA A 230 5.45 5.87 -1.29
N GLY A 231 6.40 5.91 -0.35
CA GLY A 231 7.76 6.35 -0.63
C GLY A 231 8.47 5.48 -1.68
N SER A 232 9.65 5.92 -2.12
CA SER A 232 10.51 5.12 -3.01
C SER A 232 10.81 3.73 -2.40
N GLY A 233 10.78 2.68 -3.23
CA GLY A 233 10.86 1.30 -2.76
C GLY A 233 9.63 0.80 -2.00
N GLY A 234 8.56 1.61 -1.92
CA GLY A 234 7.31 1.28 -1.25
C GLY A 234 6.37 0.40 -2.08
N PHE A 235 6.86 -0.41 -3.03
CA PHE A 235 6.06 -1.41 -3.77
C PHE A 235 4.75 -0.87 -4.38
N LYS A 236 4.75 0.35 -4.93
CA LYS A 236 3.57 0.97 -5.57
C LYS A 236 2.97 0.08 -6.66
N THR A 237 3.76 -0.16 -7.70
CA THR A 237 3.37 -1.00 -8.84
C THR A 237 3.06 -2.42 -8.39
N THR A 238 3.93 -2.97 -7.54
CA THR A 238 3.86 -4.36 -7.07
C THR A 238 2.67 -4.66 -6.16
N SER A 239 2.19 -3.71 -5.37
CA SER A 239 1.15 -3.96 -4.36
C SER A 239 -0.17 -3.24 -4.61
N VAL A 240 -0.21 -2.29 -5.54
CA VAL A 240 -1.43 -1.55 -5.90
C VAL A 240 -1.73 -1.75 -7.37
N THR A 241 -0.80 -1.37 -8.25
CA THR A 241 -1.07 -1.31 -9.69
C THR A 241 -1.35 -2.68 -10.30
N ILE A 242 -0.41 -3.62 -10.16
CA ILE A 242 -0.55 -4.98 -10.68
C ILE A 242 -1.73 -5.73 -10.04
N PRO A 243 -1.85 -5.79 -8.68
CA PRO A 243 -3.00 -6.46 -8.07
C PRO A 243 -4.34 -5.90 -8.50
N THR A 244 -4.45 -4.57 -8.64
CA THR A 244 -5.67 -3.92 -9.08
C THR A 244 -5.98 -4.23 -10.55
N ALA A 245 -4.99 -4.16 -11.45
CA ALA A 245 -5.19 -4.51 -12.86
C ALA A 245 -5.67 -5.97 -13.03
N LEU A 246 -5.20 -6.89 -12.19
CA LEU A 246 -5.63 -8.29 -12.21
C LEU A 246 -7.05 -8.51 -11.66
N LYS A 247 -7.51 -7.70 -10.69
CA LYS A 247 -8.80 -7.90 -9.98
C LYS A 247 -9.91 -6.96 -10.43
N TRP A 248 -9.61 -5.82 -11.04
CA TRP A 248 -10.59 -4.88 -11.55
C TRP A 248 -11.35 -5.50 -12.73
N GLY A 249 -12.69 -5.51 -12.71
CA GLY A 249 -13.48 -6.18 -13.76
C GLY A 249 -13.89 -5.28 -14.93
N GLY A 250 -13.80 -3.95 -14.78
CA GLY A 250 -14.28 -2.97 -15.76
C GLY A 250 -13.18 -2.35 -16.62
N GLY A 251 -13.53 -1.24 -17.28
CA GLY A 251 -12.64 -0.36 -18.04
C GLY A 251 -11.41 0.02 -17.24
N LEU A 252 -10.22 -0.03 -17.84
CA LEU A 252 -8.97 0.27 -17.14
C LEU A 252 -8.10 1.20 -17.99
N VAL A 253 -7.71 2.34 -17.43
CA VAL A 253 -6.70 3.23 -18.01
C VAL A 253 -5.54 3.30 -17.01
N VAL A 254 -4.34 2.90 -17.42
CA VAL A 254 -3.16 2.90 -16.55
C VAL A 254 -2.10 3.83 -17.10
N LEU A 255 -1.64 4.78 -16.30
CA LEU A 255 -0.39 5.49 -16.55
C LEU A 255 0.76 4.68 -15.97
N ASP A 256 1.71 4.26 -16.81
CA ASP A 256 2.80 3.35 -16.44
C ASP A 256 4.18 3.93 -16.80
N PRO A 257 4.76 4.76 -15.91
CA PRO A 257 6.07 5.38 -16.11
C PRO A 257 7.26 4.41 -16.18
N SER A 258 7.11 3.18 -15.67
CA SER A 258 8.14 2.13 -15.75
C SER A 258 7.94 1.20 -16.94
N SER A 259 6.82 1.33 -17.66
CA SER A 259 6.46 0.49 -18.82
C SER A 259 6.62 -1.01 -18.49
N GLU A 260 6.21 -1.41 -17.29
CA GLU A 260 6.30 -2.78 -16.78
C GLU A 260 4.94 -3.44 -16.55
N VAL A 261 3.88 -2.65 -16.40
CA VAL A 261 2.54 -3.13 -16.02
C VAL A 261 1.90 -3.90 -17.16
N ALA A 262 1.86 -3.32 -18.36
CA ALA A 262 1.17 -3.93 -19.50
C ALA A 262 1.71 -5.34 -19.83
N PRO A 263 3.03 -5.56 -19.98
CA PRO A 263 3.57 -6.91 -20.23
C PRO A 263 3.24 -7.92 -19.13
N MET A 264 3.08 -7.46 -17.89
CA MET A 264 2.80 -8.32 -16.74
C MET A 264 1.32 -8.74 -16.65
N VAL A 265 0.37 -7.99 -17.21
CA VAL A 265 -1.07 -8.26 -17.01
C VAL A 265 -1.86 -8.49 -18.29
N ILE A 266 -1.32 -8.14 -19.47
CA ILE A 266 -2.05 -8.14 -20.75
C ILE A 266 -2.71 -9.49 -21.08
N ASP A 267 -2.02 -10.61 -20.85
CA ASP A 267 -2.57 -11.94 -21.14
C ASP A 267 -3.76 -12.28 -20.24
N HIS A 268 -3.68 -11.90 -18.96
CA HIS A 268 -4.77 -12.09 -18.01
C HIS A 268 -6.00 -11.24 -18.41
N ARG A 269 -5.77 -9.99 -18.80
CA ARG A 269 -6.83 -9.08 -19.27
C ARG A 269 -7.49 -9.60 -20.55
N ARG A 270 -6.71 -10.02 -21.54
CA ARG A 270 -7.24 -10.58 -22.80
C ARG A 270 -8.04 -11.87 -22.59
N LYS A 271 -7.56 -12.77 -21.72
CA LYS A 271 -8.31 -13.99 -21.33
C LYS A 271 -9.64 -13.68 -20.65
N ALA A 272 -9.76 -12.52 -20.00
CA ALA A 272 -11.01 -12.03 -19.43
C ALA A 272 -11.90 -11.30 -20.46
N GLY A 273 -11.60 -11.39 -21.76
CA GLY A 273 -12.41 -10.79 -22.83
C GLY A 273 -12.21 -9.28 -23.00
N ARG A 274 -11.15 -8.70 -22.44
CA ARG A 274 -10.88 -7.26 -22.50
C ARG A 274 -10.17 -6.89 -23.81
N ASN A 275 -10.52 -5.75 -24.39
CA ASN A 275 -9.80 -5.17 -25.52
C ASN A 275 -8.61 -4.35 -25.02
N VAL A 276 -7.40 -4.90 -25.10
CA VAL A 276 -6.20 -4.27 -24.52
C VAL A 276 -5.39 -3.51 -25.56
N ILE A 277 -5.23 -2.20 -25.34
CA ILE A 277 -4.49 -1.23 -26.14
C ILE A 277 -3.30 -0.74 -25.33
N VAL A 278 -2.12 -0.65 -25.96
CA VAL A 278 -0.91 -0.12 -25.33
C VAL A 278 -0.40 1.04 -26.16
N LEU A 279 -0.39 2.23 -25.57
CA LEU A 279 0.19 3.44 -26.14
C LEU A 279 1.65 3.51 -25.71
N ASP A 280 2.55 3.21 -26.65
CA ASP A 280 4.01 3.19 -26.43
C ASP A 280 4.70 3.88 -27.61
N PRO A 281 5.52 4.93 -27.39
CA PRO A 281 6.33 5.55 -28.43
C PRO A 281 7.24 4.59 -29.20
N ALA A 282 7.60 3.43 -28.64
CA ALA A 282 8.36 2.39 -29.32
C ALA A 282 7.52 1.62 -30.36
N THR A 283 6.18 1.65 -30.22
CA THR A 283 5.22 1.04 -31.16
C THR A 283 4.24 2.12 -31.66
N PRO A 284 4.72 3.10 -32.45
CA PRO A 284 3.95 4.28 -32.82
C PRO A 284 2.79 3.99 -33.79
N ALA A 285 2.63 2.75 -34.25
CA ALA A 285 1.51 2.32 -35.08
C ALA A 285 0.18 2.26 -34.32
N ILE A 286 0.20 2.33 -32.99
CA ILE A 286 -1.00 2.33 -32.14
C ILE A 286 -1.20 3.73 -31.58
N GLY A 287 -2.25 4.41 -32.04
CA GLY A 287 -2.60 5.74 -31.58
C GLY A 287 -4.07 6.06 -31.87
N PHE A 288 -4.52 7.20 -31.32
CA PHE A 288 -5.85 7.75 -31.58
C PHE A 288 -5.71 9.22 -31.96
N ASN A 289 -6.75 9.81 -32.52
CA ASN A 289 -6.74 11.23 -32.84
C ASN A 289 -7.34 12.01 -31.66
N ALA A 290 -6.51 12.81 -30.97
CA ALA A 290 -6.95 13.58 -29.81
C ALA A 290 -7.96 14.70 -30.12
N LEU A 291 -8.27 14.93 -31.39
CA LEU A 291 -9.27 15.88 -31.87
C LEU A 291 -10.55 15.20 -32.39
N ASP A 292 -10.61 13.86 -32.47
CA ASP A 292 -11.72 13.13 -33.12
C ASP A 292 -13.09 13.36 -32.45
N TRP A 293 -13.10 13.66 -31.16
CA TRP A 293 -14.28 13.83 -30.33
C TRP A 293 -14.80 15.27 -30.28
N ILE A 294 -14.15 16.25 -30.93
CA ILE A 294 -14.55 17.67 -30.87
C ILE A 294 -16.00 17.86 -31.38
N GLY A 295 -16.86 18.44 -30.54
CA GLY A 295 -18.28 18.62 -30.81
C GLY A 295 -19.10 17.34 -30.81
N ARG A 296 -18.50 16.23 -30.37
CA ARG A 296 -19.19 14.95 -30.17
C ARG A 296 -19.54 14.88 -28.68
N HIS A 297 -20.83 14.75 -28.38
CA HIS A 297 -21.37 14.52 -27.03
C HIS A 297 -21.50 15.76 -26.12
N GLY A 298 -22.29 16.75 -26.57
CA GLY A 298 -23.00 17.68 -25.68
C GLY A 298 -22.32 19.04 -25.43
N ASN A 299 -21.00 19.13 -25.51
CA ASN A 299 -20.28 20.41 -25.51
C ASN A 299 -20.30 21.07 -26.88
N THR A 300 -20.05 22.37 -26.91
CA THR A 300 -19.78 23.05 -28.19
C THR A 300 -18.37 22.71 -28.67
N LYS A 301 -18.14 22.79 -29.99
CA LYS A 301 -16.82 22.51 -30.56
C LYS A 301 -15.75 23.45 -29.97
N GLU A 302 -16.14 24.69 -29.70
CA GLU A 302 -15.30 25.75 -29.17
C GLU A 302 -14.79 25.41 -27.76
N GLU A 303 -15.66 24.93 -26.87
CA GLU A 303 -15.28 24.52 -25.51
C GLU A 303 -14.30 23.34 -25.52
N ASP A 304 -14.53 22.37 -26.41
CA ASP A 304 -13.69 21.19 -26.57
C ASP A 304 -12.28 21.56 -27.08
N ILE A 305 -12.20 22.50 -28.04
CA ILE A 305 -10.93 23.03 -28.55
C ILE A 305 -10.13 23.71 -27.43
N VAL A 306 -10.79 24.53 -26.62
CA VAL A 306 -10.15 25.19 -25.47
C VAL A 306 -9.64 24.14 -24.48
N ALA A 307 -10.41 23.08 -24.22
CA ALA A 307 -9.97 21.99 -23.34
C ALA A 307 -8.67 21.33 -23.84
N VAL A 308 -8.60 20.98 -25.12
CA VAL A 308 -7.37 20.41 -25.73
C VAL A 308 -6.18 21.35 -25.57
N ALA A 309 -6.36 22.65 -25.85
CA ALA A 309 -5.30 23.65 -25.69
C ALA A 309 -4.78 23.69 -24.24
N THR A 310 -5.67 23.59 -23.24
CA THR A 310 -5.27 23.56 -21.82
C THR A 310 -4.49 22.30 -21.41
N TRP A 311 -4.69 21.17 -22.12
CA TRP A 311 -3.94 19.94 -21.84
C TRP A 311 -2.53 19.99 -22.43
N ILE A 312 -2.38 20.58 -23.62
CA ILE A 312 -1.07 20.80 -24.26
C ILE A 312 -0.21 21.73 -23.40
N MET A 313 -0.80 22.83 -22.93
CA MET A 313 -0.10 23.82 -22.12
C MET A 313 0.15 23.30 -20.71
N THR A 314 1.40 23.28 -20.28
CA THR A 314 1.75 22.82 -18.93
C THR A 314 1.57 23.94 -17.92
N ASP A 315 0.71 23.73 -16.91
CA ASP A 315 0.52 24.66 -15.79
C ASP A 315 1.63 24.44 -14.77
N ASN A 316 2.52 25.42 -14.62
CA ASN A 316 3.42 25.48 -13.48
C ASN A 316 2.76 26.32 -12.40
N ALA A 317 2.29 25.70 -11.32
CA ALA A 317 1.70 26.38 -10.16
C ALA A 317 2.72 27.19 -9.33
N ARG A 318 3.96 27.37 -9.82
CA ARG A 318 4.93 28.29 -9.21
C ARG A 318 4.54 29.72 -9.56
N ALA A 319 4.88 30.66 -8.68
CA ALA A 319 4.75 32.10 -8.93
C ALA A 319 5.60 32.51 -10.14
N ALA A 320 5.05 32.31 -11.33
CA ALA A 320 5.58 32.86 -12.56
C ALA A 320 5.46 34.38 -12.49
N SER A 321 6.38 35.09 -13.11
CA SER A 321 6.24 36.55 -13.19
C SER A 321 4.98 36.88 -14.00
N ALA A 322 4.32 38.01 -13.72
CA ALA A 322 3.14 38.43 -14.48
C ALA A 322 3.41 38.49 -16.00
N ARG A 323 4.66 38.72 -16.40
CA ARG A 323 5.11 38.67 -17.79
C ARG A 323 5.07 37.25 -18.35
N ASP A 324 5.60 36.26 -17.64
CA ASP A 324 5.60 34.87 -18.09
C ASP A 324 4.17 34.33 -18.20
N ASP A 325 3.31 34.70 -17.26
CA ASP A 325 1.87 34.36 -17.30
C ASP A 325 1.18 34.96 -18.53
N PHE A 326 1.48 36.21 -18.88
CA PHE A 326 0.96 36.84 -20.10
C PHE A 326 1.36 36.08 -21.37
N PHE A 327 2.65 35.74 -21.52
CA PHE A 327 3.11 35.02 -22.71
C PHE A 327 2.55 33.60 -22.78
N ARG A 328 2.40 32.94 -21.62
CA ARG A 328 1.82 31.62 -21.52
C ARG A 328 0.33 31.62 -21.88
N ALA A 329 -0.44 32.56 -21.36
CA ALA A 329 -1.86 32.72 -21.71
C ALA A 329 -2.04 33.04 -23.19
N SER A 330 -1.20 33.93 -23.74
CA SER A 330 -1.21 34.26 -25.16
C SER A 330 -0.81 33.07 -26.05
N ALA A 331 0.15 32.25 -25.62
CA ALA A 331 0.54 31.04 -26.34
C ALA A 331 -0.59 30.01 -26.35
N MET A 332 -1.31 29.86 -25.22
CA MET A 332 -2.51 29.04 -25.17
C MET A 332 -3.58 29.54 -26.15
N GLN A 333 -3.82 30.86 -26.21
CA GLN A 333 -4.76 31.45 -27.16
C GLN A 333 -4.34 31.22 -28.62
N LEU A 334 -3.04 31.30 -28.94
CA LEU A 334 -2.53 30.98 -30.27
C LEU A 334 -2.77 29.51 -30.64
N LEU A 335 -2.58 28.59 -29.69
CA LEU A 335 -2.90 27.18 -29.88
C LEU A 335 -4.40 26.95 -30.09
N THR A 336 -5.25 27.58 -29.27
CA THR A 336 -6.71 27.54 -29.44
C THR A 336 -7.09 27.99 -30.85
N ALA A 337 -6.53 29.10 -31.33
CA ALA A 337 -6.80 29.64 -32.66
C ALA A 337 -6.40 28.66 -33.78
N LEU A 338 -5.23 28.02 -33.68
CA LEU A 338 -4.74 27.07 -34.68
C LEU A 338 -5.48 25.73 -34.65
N ILE A 339 -5.87 25.24 -33.46
CA ILE A 339 -6.72 24.04 -33.35
C ILE A 339 -8.10 24.35 -33.93
N ALA A 340 -8.65 25.54 -33.65
CA ALA A 340 -9.93 25.97 -34.18
C ALA A 340 -9.90 26.12 -35.71
N ASP A 341 -8.85 26.69 -36.29
CA ASP A 341 -8.68 26.70 -37.75
C ASP A 341 -8.71 25.27 -38.31
N VAL A 342 -7.90 24.36 -37.76
CA VAL A 342 -7.85 22.97 -38.22
C VAL A 342 -9.21 22.27 -38.13
N CYS A 343 -10.00 22.52 -37.07
CA CYS A 343 -11.26 21.80 -36.84
C CYS A 343 -12.50 22.47 -37.45
N LEU A 344 -12.50 23.81 -37.59
CA LEU A 344 -13.71 24.61 -37.85
C LEU A 344 -13.65 25.45 -39.12
N SER A 345 -12.48 25.73 -39.71
CA SER A 345 -12.42 26.64 -40.85
C SER A 345 -12.92 26.03 -42.17
N GLY A 346 -13.13 24.71 -42.21
CA GLY A 346 -13.54 23.99 -43.43
C GLY A 346 -12.40 23.82 -44.45
N HIS A 347 -11.19 24.35 -44.18
CA HIS A 347 -10.04 24.27 -45.08
C HIS A 347 -9.20 22.99 -44.90
N THR A 348 -9.47 22.20 -43.86
CA THR A 348 -8.73 20.97 -43.56
C THR A 348 -9.65 19.76 -43.64
N ASP A 349 -9.30 18.79 -44.50
CA ASP A 349 -9.99 17.50 -44.60
C ASP A 349 -10.09 16.83 -43.22
N GLU A 350 -11.21 16.17 -42.92
CA GLU A 350 -11.45 15.51 -41.62
C GLU A 350 -10.32 14.57 -41.18
N LYS A 351 -9.77 13.78 -42.12
CA LYS A 351 -8.64 12.87 -41.88
C LYS A 351 -7.35 13.57 -41.42
N ASP A 352 -7.20 14.84 -41.76
CA ASP A 352 -6.03 15.66 -41.46
C ASP A 352 -6.24 16.55 -40.23
N GLN A 353 -7.42 16.52 -39.61
CA GLN A 353 -7.75 17.27 -38.39
C GLN A 353 -7.08 16.65 -37.17
N THR A 354 -5.76 16.85 -37.07
CA THR A 354 -4.90 16.23 -36.07
C THR A 354 -4.00 17.24 -35.38
N LEU A 355 -3.54 16.92 -34.16
CA LEU A 355 -2.54 17.75 -33.47
C LEU A 355 -1.22 17.83 -34.24
N ARG A 356 -0.89 16.80 -35.04
CA ARG A 356 0.27 16.84 -35.93
C ARG A 356 0.11 17.91 -37.02
N ARG A 357 -1.09 18.08 -37.59
CA ARG A 357 -1.40 19.15 -38.54
C ARG A 357 -1.31 20.52 -37.88
N VAL A 358 -1.86 20.68 -36.67
CA VAL A 358 -1.72 21.91 -35.87
C VAL A 358 -0.25 22.27 -35.66
N ARG A 359 0.59 21.29 -35.28
CA ARG A 359 2.03 21.50 -35.12
C ARG A 359 2.71 21.90 -36.43
N ALA A 360 2.33 21.29 -37.56
CA ALA A 360 2.88 21.66 -38.86
C ALA A 360 2.59 23.12 -39.21
N ASN A 361 1.35 23.57 -38.97
CA ASN A 361 0.95 24.97 -39.17
C ASN A 361 1.72 25.92 -38.24
N LEU A 362 1.86 25.57 -36.96
CA LEU A 362 2.63 26.34 -35.98
C LEU A 362 4.15 26.34 -36.26
N SER A 363 4.68 25.41 -37.04
CA SER A 363 6.12 25.32 -37.32
C SER A 363 6.55 26.20 -38.50
N GLU A 364 5.63 26.92 -39.13
CA GLU A 364 5.98 27.86 -40.20
C GLU A 364 6.86 29.00 -39.66
N PRO A 365 7.81 29.52 -40.48
CA PRO A 365 8.57 30.70 -40.10
C PRO A 365 7.64 31.85 -39.67
N GLU A 366 8.05 32.59 -38.64
CA GLU A 366 7.19 33.58 -37.98
C GLU A 366 6.47 34.55 -38.95
N PRO A 367 7.13 35.14 -39.98
CA PRO A 367 6.44 36.00 -40.93
C PRO A 367 5.33 35.29 -41.70
N LYS A 368 5.58 34.04 -42.09
CA LYS A 368 4.63 33.20 -42.83
C LYS A 368 3.46 32.76 -41.94
N LEU A 369 3.73 32.48 -40.67
CA LEU A 369 2.66 32.20 -39.70
C LEU A 369 1.78 33.43 -39.48
N ARG A 370 2.34 34.63 -39.41
CA ARG A 370 1.55 35.87 -39.32
C ARG A 370 0.67 36.06 -40.56
N GLU A 371 1.22 35.88 -41.75
CA GLU A 371 0.45 35.90 -43.00
C GLU A 371 -0.67 34.86 -43.00
N ARG A 372 -0.40 33.65 -42.50
CA ARG A 372 -1.42 32.61 -42.32
C ARG A 372 -2.52 33.06 -41.37
N LEU A 373 -2.19 33.65 -40.22
CA LEU A 373 -3.17 34.15 -39.26
C LEU A 373 -4.04 35.25 -39.89
N THR A 374 -3.45 36.20 -40.62
CA THR A 374 -4.21 37.20 -41.39
C THR A 374 -5.15 36.54 -42.38
N ARG A 375 -4.69 35.54 -43.13
CA ARG A 375 -5.52 34.80 -44.08
C ARG A 375 -6.67 34.05 -43.38
N ILE A 376 -6.41 33.40 -42.24
CA ILE A 376 -7.44 32.71 -41.46
C ILE A 376 -8.50 33.72 -41.01
N TYR A 377 -8.10 34.90 -40.53
CA TYR A 377 -9.02 35.96 -40.13
C TYR A 377 -9.90 36.45 -41.29
N GLU A 378 -9.33 36.62 -42.48
CA GLU A 378 -10.05 37.10 -43.66
C GLU A 378 -10.97 36.03 -44.30
N GLN A 379 -10.56 34.76 -44.29
CA GLN A 379 -11.21 33.69 -45.05
C GLN A 379 -12.08 32.74 -44.22
N SER A 380 -11.92 32.68 -42.90
CA SER A 380 -12.71 31.78 -42.05
C SER A 380 -14.20 32.15 -42.07
N GLU A 381 -15.08 31.15 -42.14
CA GLU A 381 -16.52 31.35 -41.93
C GLU A 381 -16.92 31.28 -40.44
N SER A 382 -16.03 30.76 -39.58
CA SER A 382 -16.26 30.66 -38.13
C SER A 382 -15.90 31.96 -37.42
N GLU A 383 -16.88 32.57 -36.75
CA GLU A 383 -16.68 33.78 -35.94
C GLU A 383 -15.71 33.54 -34.77
N PHE A 384 -15.83 32.38 -34.11
CA PHE A 384 -14.93 31.98 -33.03
C PHE A 384 -13.47 31.95 -33.48
N VAL A 385 -13.20 31.43 -34.68
CA VAL A 385 -11.84 31.42 -35.26
C VAL A 385 -11.37 32.86 -35.49
N LYS A 386 -12.21 33.72 -36.08
CA LYS A 386 -11.86 35.13 -36.33
C LYS A 386 -11.52 35.88 -35.05
N GLU A 387 -12.37 35.79 -34.03
CA GLU A 387 -12.16 36.45 -32.74
C GLU A 387 -10.85 36.01 -32.06
N ASN A 388 -10.56 34.71 -32.06
CA ASN A 388 -9.33 34.17 -31.46
C ASN A 388 -8.07 34.59 -32.23
N VAL A 389 -8.15 34.74 -33.55
CA VAL A 389 -7.02 35.12 -34.41
C VAL A 389 -6.77 36.63 -34.43
N ALA A 390 -7.82 37.46 -34.30
CA ALA A 390 -7.75 38.92 -34.44
C ALA A 390 -6.70 39.58 -33.54
N VAL A 391 -6.52 39.06 -32.31
CA VAL A 391 -5.54 39.57 -31.34
C VAL A 391 -4.10 39.47 -31.86
N PHE A 392 -3.80 38.49 -32.71
CA PHE A 392 -2.46 38.27 -33.27
C PHE A 392 -2.20 39.05 -34.54
N VAL A 393 -3.23 39.37 -35.33
CA VAL A 393 -3.10 40.14 -36.59
C VAL A 393 -2.51 41.52 -36.31
N ASN A 394 -2.98 42.17 -35.24
CA ASN A 394 -2.53 43.52 -34.85
C ASN A 394 -1.39 43.52 -33.82
N MET A 395 -0.87 42.35 -33.43
CA MET A 395 0.19 42.25 -32.43
C MET A 395 1.55 42.69 -32.99
N THR A 396 2.34 43.44 -32.19
CA THR A 396 3.69 43.85 -32.61
C THR A 396 4.58 42.62 -32.83
N PRO A 397 5.52 42.67 -33.79
CA PRO A 397 6.44 41.55 -34.06
C PRO A 397 7.15 41.04 -32.81
N GLU A 398 7.69 41.94 -31.98
CA GLU A 398 8.47 41.57 -30.80
C GLU A 398 7.63 40.82 -29.75
N THR A 399 6.37 41.22 -29.57
CA THR A 399 5.44 40.54 -28.66
C THR A 399 5.04 39.18 -29.24
N PHE A 400 4.73 39.13 -30.53
CA PHE A 400 4.36 37.91 -31.22
C PHE A 400 5.49 36.87 -31.19
N SER A 401 6.75 37.25 -31.39
CA SER A 401 7.90 36.35 -31.28
C SER A 401 7.96 35.65 -29.92
N GLY A 402 7.66 36.37 -28.83
CA GLY A 402 7.60 35.80 -27.47
C GLY A 402 6.45 34.81 -27.29
N VAL A 403 5.28 35.09 -27.86
CA VAL A 403 4.12 34.19 -27.85
C VAL A 403 4.40 32.93 -28.67
N TYR A 404 4.90 33.11 -29.89
CA TYR A 404 5.27 32.05 -30.82
C TYR A 404 6.31 31.11 -30.20
N ALA A 405 7.37 31.63 -29.60
CA ALA A 405 8.41 30.82 -28.96
C ALA A 405 7.85 29.93 -27.84
N ASN A 406 6.92 30.45 -27.03
CA ASN A 406 6.28 29.66 -25.98
C ASN A 406 5.36 28.57 -26.55
N ALA A 407 4.53 28.88 -27.56
CA ALA A 407 3.68 27.89 -28.21
C ALA A 407 4.49 26.77 -28.89
N VAL A 408 5.59 27.12 -29.57
CA VAL A 408 6.51 26.15 -30.20
C VAL A 408 7.17 25.26 -29.16
N LYS A 409 7.58 25.82 -28.01
CA LYS A 409 8.18 25.06 -26.91
C LYS A 409 7.21 24.00 -26.36
N GLU A 410 5.98 24.38 -26.03
CA GLU A 410 5.00 23.47 -25.42
C GLU A 410 4.52 22.39 -26.41
N THR A 411 4.57 22.67 -27.71
CA THR A 411 4.21 21.71 -28.77
C THR A 411 5.40 20.99 -29.40
N HIS A 412 6.63 21.23 -28.95
CA HIS A 412 7.83 20.68 -29.57
C HIS A 412 7.80 19.15 -29.66
N TRP A 413 7.22 18.49 -28.65
CA TRP A 413 7.12 17.03 -28.62
C TRP A 413 6.29 16.46 -29.78
N LEU A 414 5.33 17.22 -30.34
CA LEU A 414 4.57 16.83 -31.54
C LEU A 414 5.43 16.80 -32.81
N SER A 415 6.67 17.31 -32.78
CA SER A 415 7.61 17.19 -33.90
C SER A 415 8.16 15.77 -34.04
N TYR A 416 8.31 15.04 -32.94
CA TYR A 416 8.76 13.66 -32.95
C TYR A 416 7.65 12.76 -33.53
N PRO A 417 7.88 12.07 -34.67
CA PRO A 417 6.84 11.27 -35.32
C PRO A 417 6.23 10.22 -34.41
N ASN A 418 7.05 9.58 -33.57
CA ASN A 418 6.62 8.54 -32.65
C ASN A 418 5.71 9.05 -31.53
N TYR A 419 5.90 10.27 -31.03
CA TYR A 419 5.01 10.85 -30.03
C TYR A 419 3.72 11.40 -30.66
N ALA A 420 3.84 12.06 -31.81
CA ALA A 420 2.68 12.57 -32.53
C ALA A 420 1.73 11.46 -32.95
N ALA A 421 2.25 10.31 -33.39
CA ALA A 421 1.43 9.18 -33.82
C ALA A 421 0.49 8.66 -32.71
N LEU A 422 0.85 8.79 -31.43
CA LEU A 422 0.00 8.35 -30.31
C LEU A 422 -1.29 9.17 -30.18
N VAL A 423 -1.26 10.45 -30.57
CA VAL A 423 -2.36 11.43 -30.40
C VAL A 423 -2.88 11.99 -31.73
N SER A 424 -2.40 11.46 -32.85
CA SER A 424 -2.78 11.83 -34.22
C SER A 424 -2.90 10.60 -35.12
N GLY A 425 -3.17 9.44 -34.51
CA GLY A 425 -3.40 8.17 -35.20
C GLY A 425 -4.89 7.85 -35.34
N ASP A 426 -5.19 6.67 -35.87
CA ASP A 426 -6.55 6.22 -36.20
C ASP A 426 -6.79 4.75 -35.84
N SER A 427 -5.93 4.16 -34.98
CA SER A 427 -5.97 2.74 -34.65
C SER A 427 -7.16 2.35 -33.77
N PHE A 428 -7.67 3.29 -32.97
CA PHE A 428 -8.87 3.15 -32.14
C PHE A 428 -9.47 4.54 -31.89
N SER A 429 -10.74 4.59 -31.44
CA SER A 429 -11.38 5.85 -31.05
C SER A 429 -11.54 5.96 -29.55
N THR A 430 -11.50 7.18 -29.04
CA THR A 430 -11.81 7.44 -27.63
C THR A 430 -13.25 7.02 -27.25
N ASP A 431 -14.13 6.90 -28.24
CA ASP A 431 -15.49 6.38 -28.10
C ASP A 431 -15.56 4.93 -27.63
N ASP A 432 -14.53 4.12 -27.93
CA ASP A 432 -14.47 2.71 -27.54
C ASP A 432 -14.44 2.53 -26.02
N LEU A 433 -14.05 3.57 -25.27
CA LEU A 433 -14.06 3.56 -23.80
C LEU A 433 -15.48 3.52 -23.23
N ALA A 434 -16.48 4.06 -23.93
CA ALA A 434 -17.86 4.09 -23.46
C ALA A 434 -18.48 2.68 -23.36
N GLY A 435 -17.96 1.74 -24.16
CA GLY A 435 -18.35 0.32 -24.13
C GLY A 435 -17.94 -0.42 -22.86
N GLY A 436 -17.00 0.13 -22.08
CA GLY A 436 -16.53 -0.44 -20.81
C GLY A 436 -15.63 -1.67 -20.95
N GLU A 437 -15.32 -2.10 -22.18
CA GLU A 437 -14.50 -3.29 -22.50
C GLU A 437 -13.03 -2.97 -22.80
N ALA A 438 -12.73 -1.70 -23.06
CA ALA A 438 -11.39 -1.23 -23.37
C ALA A 438 -10.50 -1.13 -22.13
N ASP A 439 -9.27 -1.60 -22.27
CA ASP A 439 -8.18 -1.37 -21.33
C ASP A 439 -7.02 -0.68 -22.06
N LEU A 440 -6.60 0.47 -21.56
CA LEU A 440 -5.53 1.28 -22.14
C LEU A 440 -4.36 1.39 -21.18
N PHE A 441 -3.16 1.06 -21.67
CA PHE A 441 -1.92 1.25 -20.94
C PHE A 441 -1.08 2.33 -21.60
N ILE A 442 -0.80 3.40 -20.88
CA ILE A 442 0.00 4.55 -21.30
C ILE A 442 1.43 4.30 -20.83
N ALA A 443 2.23 3.64 -21.68
CA ALA A 443 3.61 3.26 -21.43
C ALA A 443 4.56 4.39 -21.87
N LEU A 444 4.57 5.47 -21.08
CA LEU A 444 5.47 6.61 -21.29
C LEU A 444 6.52 6.61 -20.21
N ASP A 445 7.78 6.41 -20.58
CA ASP A 445 8.85 6.36 -19.57
C ASP A 445 8.97 7.67 -18.77
N LEU A 446 9.56 7.58 -17.59
CA LEU A 446 9.71 8.73 -16.70
C LEU A 446 10.46 9.90 -17.34
N LYS A 447 11.44 9.65 -18.23
CA LYS A 447 12.20 10.72 -18.90
C LYS A 447 11.32 11.46 -19.90
N VAL A 448 10.48 10.75 -20.64
CA VAL A 448 9.49 11.34 -21.55
C VAL A 448 8.47 12.15 -20.77
N LEU A 449 7.96 11.63 -19.64
CA LEU A 449 7.03 12.37 -18.79
C LEU A 449 7.64 13.64 -18.18
N GLU A 450 8.91 13.61 -17.80
CA GLU A 450 9.62 14.78 -17.27
C GLU A 450 9.94 15.82 -18.35
N ALA A 451 10.33 15.37 -19.55
CA ALA A 451 10.67 16.26 -20.66
C ALA A 451 9.44 16.84 -21.37
N HIS A 452 8.39 16.03 -21.51
CA HIS A 452 7.22 16.30 -22.34
C HIS A 452 5.90 15.90 -21.66
N PRO A 453 5.57 16.48 -20.47
CA PRO A 453 4.35 16.13 -19.75
C PRO A 453 3.07 16.43 -20.54
N GLY A 454 3.11 17.39 -21.48
CA GLY A 454 2.03 17.70 -22.41
C GLY A 454 1.48 16.48 -23.18
N LEU A 455 2.34 15.53 -23.55
CA LEU A 455 1.93 14.29 -24.23
C LEU A 455 0.96 13.48 -23.36
N ALA A 456 1.36 13.18 -22.11
CA ALA A 456 0.53 12.40 -21.20
C ALA A 456 -0.73 13.17 -20.76
N ARG A 457 -0.64 14.49 -20.60
CA ARG A 457 -1.78 15.36 -20.30
C ARG A 457 -2.85 15.30 -21.40
N VAL A 458 -2.44 15.39 -22.67
CA VAL A 458 -3.35 15.25 -23.81
C VAL A 458 -3.99 13.87 -23.82
N VAL A 459 -3.21 12.79 -23.68
CA VAL A 459 -3.75 11.42 -23.67
C VAL A 459 -4.78 11.24 -22.54
N ILE A 460 -4.40 11.55 -21.30
CA ILE A 460 -5.28 11.37 -20.14
C ILE A 460 -6.50 12.29 -20.21
N GLY A 461 -6.29 13.53 -20.66
CA GLY A 461 -7.36 14.51 -20.87
C GLY A 461 -8.40 14.01 -21.85
N SER A 462 -7.97 13.56 -23.05
CA SER A 462 -8.87 13.02 -24.06
C SER A 462 -9.64 11.79 -23.55
N LEU A 463 -8.97 10.85 -22.88
CA LEU A 463 -9.61 9.63 -22.38
C LEU A 463 -10.61 9.89 -21.24
N LEU A 464 -10.29 10.81 -20.32
CA LEU A 464 -11.24 11.23 -19.27
C LEU A 464 -12.43 11.95 -19.89
N ASN A 465 -12.16 12.86 -20.82
CA ASN A 465 -13.18 13.67 -21.45
C ASN A 465 -14.16 12.82 -22.28
N ALA A 466 -13.65 11.82 -22.98
CA ALA A 466 -14.48 10.88 -23.75
C ALA A 466 -15.49 10.11 -22.88
N ILE A 467 -15.18 9.85 -21.61
CA ILE A 467 -16.12 9.24 -20.67
C ILE A 467 -17.02 10.31 -20.03
N TYR A 468 -16.46 11.46 -19.66
CA TYR A 468 -17.18 12.54 -19.01
C TYR A 468 -18.29 13.13 -19.90
N ASN A 469 -18.00 13.40 -21.17
CA ASN A 469 -18.94 13.98 -22.13
C ASN A 469 -20.10 13.04 -22.49
N ARG A 470 -19.98 11.74 -22.20
CA ARG A 470 -21.09 10.77 -22.37
C ARG A 470 -22.22 10.97 -21.36
N ASN A 471 -22.05 11.85 -20.37
CA ASN A 471 -23.08 12.22 -19.42
C ASN A 471 -23.77 11.02 -18.73
N GLY A 472 -22.96 10.01 -18.36
CA GLY A 472 -23.43 8.79 -17.72
C GLY A 472 -23.87 7.67 -18.68
N ALA A 473 -23.89 7.91 -20.00
CA ALA A 473 -24.17 6.89 -21.01
C ALA A 473 -22.93 5.99 -21.28
N VAL A 474 -22.38 5.40 -20.22
CA VAL A 474 -21.25 4.47 -20.27
C VAL A 474 -21.60 3.14 -19.60
N LYS A 475 -21.08 2.04 -20.13
CA LYS A 475 -21.30 0.72 -19.55
C LYS A 475 -20.33 0.47 -18.39
N GLY A 476 -20.86 0.39 -17.17
CA GLY A 476 -20.07 0.08 -15.98
C GLY A 476 -19.21 1.26 -15.51
N ARG A 477 -17.98 0.98 -15.09
CA ARG A 477 -17.03 1.98 -14.62
C ARG A 477 -15.65 1.78 -15.20
N THR A 478 -14.98 2.89 -15.45
CA THR A 478 -13.59 2.92 -15.91
C THR A 478 -12.69 3.45 -14.80
N LEU A 479 -11.71 2.63 -14.42
CA LEU A 479 -10.69 2.96 -13.44
C LEU A 479 -9.51 3.63 -14.15
N PHE A 480 -9.20 4.86 -13.76
CA PHE A 480 -7.94 5.54 -14.08
C PHE A 480 -6.96 5.32 -12.95
N LEU A 481 -5.99 4.45 -13.20
CA LEU A 481 -4.92 4.08 -12.29
C LEU A 481 -3.67 4.86 -12.69
N LEU A 482 -3.49 6.01 -12.06
CA LEU A 482 -2.48 6.98 -12.47
C LEU A 482 -1.25 6.86 -11.56
N ASP A 483 -0.24 6.11 -12.02
CA ASP A 483 1.03 6.03 -11.31
C ASP A 483 1.85 7.31 -11.55
N GLU A 484 2.53 7.78 -10.50
CA GLU A 484 3.34 9.00 -10.53
C GLU A 484 2.64 10.25 -11.10
N VAL A 485 1.35 10.43 -10.79
CA VAL A 485 0.50 11.49 -11.35
C VAL A 485 1.05 12.92 -11.14
N ALA A 486 1.90 13.13 -10.12
CA ALA A 486 2.58 14.40 -9.90
C ALA A 486 3.41 14.88 -11.11
N ARG A 487 3.84 13.97 -11.99
CA ARG A 487 4.58 14.30 -13.22
C ARG A 487 3.74 15.00 -14.28
N LEU A 488 2.41 14.90 -14.21
CA LEU A 488 1.51 15.60 -15.12
C LEU A 488 1.37 17.09 -14.78
N GLY A 489 1.75 17.48 -13.55
CA GLY A 489 1.46 18.81 -13.01
C GLY A 489 -0.05 19.02 -12.79
N TYR A 490 -0.44 20.29 -12.65
CA TYR A 490 -1.85 20.64 -12.47
C TYR A 490 -2.64 20.36 -13.75
N LEU A 491 -3.71 19.57 -13.65
CA LEU A 491 -4.57 19.20 -14.76
C LEU A 491 -6.05 19.31 -14.32
N ARG A 492 -6.73 20.35 -14.80
CA ARG A 492 -8.09 20.74 -14.36
C ARG A 492 -9.11 19.60 -14.49
N ILE A 493 -9.05 18.80 -15.55
CA ILE A 493 -10.01 17.70 -15.76
C ILE A 493 -9.93 16.61 -14.68
N LEU A 494 -8.78 16.46 -14.00
CA LEU A 494 -8.69 15.58 -12.84
C LEU A 494 -9.49 16.12 -11.65
N GLU A 495 -9.53 17.44 -11.45
CA GLU A 495 -10.37 18.04 -10.41
C GLU A 495 -11.87 17.92 -10.76
N THR A 496 -12.22 18.14 -12.02
CA THR A 496 -13.59 17.90 -12.49
C THR A 496 -14.01 16.44 -12.29
N ALA A 497 -13.13 15.49 -12.63
CA ALA A 497 -13.36 14.08 -12.41
C ALA A 497 -13.44 13.72 -10.91
N ARG A 498 -12.66 14.37 -10.05
CA ARG A 498 -12.74 14.22 -8.58
C ARG A 498 -14.12 14.58 -8.04
N ASP A 499 -14.67 15.70 -8.49
CA ASP A 499 -15.88 16.28 -7.92
C ASP A 499 -17.16 15.63 -8.49
N ALA A 500 -17.15 15.30 -9.78
CA ALA A 500 -18.34 14.81 -10.49
C ALA A 500 -18.20 13.39 -11.06
N GLY A 501 -16.98 12.90 -11.29
CA GLY A 501 -16.69 11.73 -12.13
C GLY A 501 -17.38 10.43 -11.72
N ARG A 502 -17.69 10.25 -10.42
CA ARG A 502 -18.44 9.08 -9.93
C ARG A 502 -19.74 8.85 -10.70
N LYS A 503 -20.51 9.91 -10.96
CA LYS A 503 -21.82 9.81 -11.66
C LYS A 503 -21.66 9.46 -13.14
N TYR A 504 -20.49 9.76 -13.71
CA TYR A 504 -20.13 9.52 -15.11
C TYR A 504 -19.40 8.19 -15.31
N GLY A 505 -19.31 7.35 -14.27
CA GLY A 505 -18.63 6.05 -14.35
C GLY A 505 -17.10 6.14 -14.26
N ILE A 506 -16.54 7.28 -13.85
CA ILE A 506 -15.10 7.47 -13.67
C ILE A 506 -14.72 7.12 -12.23
N THR A 507 -13.66 6.34 -12.08
CA THR A 507 -13.01 6.09 -10.80
C THR A 507 -11.52 6.40 -10.90
N LEU A 508 -11.01 7.31 -10.07
CA LEU A 508 -9.59 7.64 -10.02
C LEU A 508 -8.88 6.88 -8.88
N THR A 509 -7.74 6.29 -9.16
CA THR A 509 -6.74 5.89 -8.15
C THR A 509 -5.43 6.56 -8.48
N MET A 510 -5.07 7.57 -7.69
CA MET A 510 -3.87 8.38 -7.90
C MET A 510 -2.75 7.97 -6.96
N ILE A 511 -1.56 7.75 -7.50
CA ILE A 511 -0.40 7.30 -6.73
C ILE A 511 0.66 8.41 -6.70
N PHE A 512 1.11 8.74 -5.50
CA PHE A 512 2.12 9.77 -5.22
C PHE A 512 3.27 9.16 -4.39
N GLN A 513 4.49 9.72 -4.51
CA GLN A 513 5.58 9.33 -3.60
C GLN A 513 5.39 9.92 -2.21
N SER A 514 4.90 11.16 -2.13
CA SER A 514 4.76 11.90 -0.88
C SER A 514 3.66 12.96 -0.98
N ILE A 515 3.19 13.44 0.18
CA ILE A 515 2.27 14.59 0.25
C ILE A 515 2.94 15.85 -0.33
N GLY A 516 4.27 15.99 -0.16
CA GLY A 516 5.05 17.10 -0.69
C GLY A 516 4.95 17.20 -2.23
N GLN A 517 5.12 16.08 -2.93
CA GLN A 517 4.97 16.05 -4.40
C GLN A 517 3.57 16.44 -4.86
N MET A 518 2.55 15.98 -4.15
CA MET A 518 1.17 16.35 -4.46
C MET A 518 0.94 17.86 -4.29
N ARG A 519 1.46 18.45 -3.21
CA ARG A 519 1.38 19.90 -2.96
C ARG A 519 2.11 20.70 -4.03
N GLU A 520 3.27 20.23 -4.49
CA GLU A 520 4.00 20.89 -5.58
C GLU A 520 3.21 20.84 -6.90
N ALA A 521 2.62 19.69 -7.23
CA ALA A 521 1.88 19.51 -8.48
C ALA A 521 0.55 20.29 -8.54
N TYR A 522 -0.15 20.46 -7.42
CA TYR A 522 -1.51 21.04 -7.39
C TYR A 522 -1.60 22.43 -6.73
N GLY A 523 -0.49 23.12 -6.50
CA GLY A 523 -0.53 24.52 -6.04
C GLY A 523 -0.74 24.70 -4.53
N GLY A 524 -0.16 23.81 -3.72
CA GLY A 524 -0.01 24.00 -2.28
C GLY A 524 -1.02 23.26 -1.40
N ARG A 525 -1.13 23.70 -0.14
CA ARG A 525 -1.90 22.99 0.89
C ARG A 525 -3.41 23.00 0.63
N ASP A 526 -3.97 24.13 0.22
CA ASP A 526 -5.42 24.29 0.10
C ASP A 526 -6.01 23.42 -1.01
N ALA A 527 -5.36 23.37 -2.17
CA ALA A 527 -5.75 22.49 -3.27
C ALA A 527 -5.62 21.01 -2.90
N THR A 528 -4.53 20.64 -2.19
CA THR A 528 -4.32 19.26 -1.73
C THR A 528 -5.37 18.83 -0.69
N SER A 529 -5.85 19.73 0.16
CA SER A 529 -6.91 19.43 1.14
C SER A 529 -8.22 19.00 0.48
N LYS A 530 -8.62 19.65 -0.63
CA LYS A 530 -9.82 19.26 -1.41
C LYS A 530 -9.76 17.81 -1.88
N TRP A 531 -8.58 17.35 -2.28
CA TRP A 531 -8.36 15.95 -2.65
C TRP A 531 -8.49 15.00 -1.46
N PHE A 532 -7.97 15.38 -0.29
CA PHE A 532 -8.12 14.57 0.91
C PHE A 532 -9.56 14.46 1.41
N GLU A 533 -10.36 15.51 1.22
CA GLU A 533 -11.78 15.54 1.58
C GLU A 533 -12.64 14.73 0.60
N SER A 534 -12.28 14.74 -0.68
CA SER A 534 -13.06 14.07 -1.72
C SER A 534 -12.74 12.59 -1.85
N ALA A 535 -11.52 12.15 -1.52
CA ALA A 535 -11.13 10.74 -1.67
C ALA A 535 -11.92 9.80 -0.75
N SER A 536 -12.39 8.68 -1.29
CA SER A 536 -13.13 7.67 -0.52
C SER A 536 -12.22 6.93 0.45
N TRP A 537 -10.97 6.74 0.05
CA TRP A 537 -9.93 6.14 0.88
C TRP A 537 -8.57 6.73 0.54
N ILE A 538 -7.70 6.81 1.55
CA ILE A 538 -6.32 7.27 1.40
C ILE A 538 -5.40 6.29 2.10
N SER A 539 -4.42 5.76 1.38
CA SER A 539 -3.42 4.84 1.92
C SER A 539 -2.05 5.51 2.08
N PHE A 540 -1.38 5.19 3.20
CA PHE A 540 -0.03 5.61 3.51
C PHE A 540 0.85 4.40 3.82
N ALA A 541 2.01 4.33 3.17
CA ALA A 541 2.99 3.27 3.40
C ALA A 541 4.41 3.72 3.08
N ALA A 542 5.42 3.04 3.64
CA ALA A 542 6.83 3.37 3.45
C ALA A 542 7.12 4.87 3.62
N ILE A 543 6.64 5.45 4.73
CA ILE A 543 6.74 6.89 5.02
C ILE A 543 8.10 7.17 5.66
N ASN A 544 8.87 8.05 5.04
CA ASN A 544 10.18 8.49 5.54
C ASN A 544 10.19 9.96 6.00
N ASP A 545 9.14 10.72 5.68
CA ASP A 545 9.03 12.14 6.00
C ASP A 545 8.41 12.35 7.41
N PRO A 546 9.10 13.02 8.34
CA PRO A 546 8.57 13.29 9.68
C PRO A 546 7.26 14.08 9.68
N ASP A 547 7.08 15.06 8.79
CA ASP A 547 5.86 15.88 8.73
C ASP A 547 4.65 15.03 8.34
N THR A 548 4.84 14.13 7.36
CA THR A 548 3.82 13.14 6.97
C THR A 548 3.53 12.15 8.10
N ALA A 549 4.55 11.72 8.86
CA ALA A 549 4.36 10.85 10.02
C ALA A 549 3.56 11.54 11.14
N ASP A 550 3.83 12.81 11.41
CA ASP A 550 3.07 13.64 12.34
C ASP A 550 1.62 13.82 11.89
N TYR A 551 1.40 14.06 10.59
CA TYR A 551 0.07 14.14 10.00
C TYR A 551 -0.71 12.83 10.18
N ILE A 552 -0.08 11.67 9.89
CA ILE A 552 -0.70 10.35 10.06
C ILE A 552 -1.02 10.08 11.54
N SER A 553 -0.09 10.40 12.45
CA SER A 553 -0.29 10.27 13.89
C SER A 553 -1.48 11.09 14.38
N LYS A 554 -1.57 12.36 13.96
CA LYS A 554 -2.69 13.25 14.31
C LYS A 554 -4.01 12.76 13.72
N ARG A 555 -4.00 12.31 12.47
CA ARG A 555 -5.19 11.78 11.77
C ARG A 555 -5.70 10.47 12.38
N CYS A 556 -4.81 9.65 12.94
CA CYS A 556 -5.18 8.46 13.70
C CYS A 556 -5.89 8.77 15.02
N GLY A 557 -5.71 9.99 15.56
CA GLY A 557 -6.30 10.44 16.81
C GLY A 557 -5.58 9.93 18.06
N ASP A 558 -6.08 10.36 19.21
CA ASP A 558 -5.53 10.04 20.52
C ASP A 558 -6.39 9.03 21.29
N THR A 559 -5.74 8.28 22.15
CA THR A 559 -6.36 7.30 23.04
C THR A 559 -5.90 7.52 24.48
N THR A 560 -6.76 7.13 25.42
CA THR A 560 -6.46 7.18 26.85
C THR A 560 -5.79 5.88 27.25
N VAL A 561 -4.60 5.97 27.85
CA VAL A 561 -3.86 4.80 28.35
C VAL A 561 -3.70 4.84 29.87
N GLU A 562 -3.84 3.68 30.51
CA GLU A 562 -3.52 3.49 31.93
C GLU A 562 -2.02 3.19 32.06
N VAL A 563 -1.31 4.08 32.75
CA VAL A 563 0.12 3.96 33.06
C VAL A 563 0.27 3.61 34.53
N ASP A 564 0.91 2.48 34.81
CA ASP A 564 1.28 2.10 36.17
C ASP A 564 2.51 2.93 36.60
N GLN A 565 2.36 3.75 37.63
CA GLN A 565 3.46 4.40 38.32
C GLN A 565 3.83 3.57 39.54
N THR A 566 5.06 3.06 39.56
CA THR A 566 5.62 2.38 40.74
C THR A 566 6.61 3.31 41.42
N ASN A 567 6.22 3.87 42.56
CA ASN A 567 7.17 4.56 43.44
C ASN A 567 7.74 3.56 44.44
N ARG A 568 9.06 3.44 44.46
CA ARG A 568 9.79 2.65 45.43
C ARG A 568 10.61 3.61 46.29
N SER A 569 10.27 3.70 47.57
CA SER A 569 11.08 4.41 48.56
C SER A 569 11.78 3.39 49.44
N THR A 570 13.09 3.55 49.58
CA THR A 570 13.93 2.75 50.48
C THR A 570 14.43 3.64 51.59
N GLY A 571 14.07 3.32 52.82
CA GLY A 571 14.57 3.98 54.03
C GLY A 571 15.08 2.95 55.05
N MET A 572 15.67 3.45 56.15
CA MET A 572 16.31 2.62 57.19
C MET A 572 15.38 1.58 57.87
N LYS A 573 14.06 1.68 57.72
CA LYS A 573 13.07 0.72 58.28
C LYS A 573 12.44 -0.23 57.24
N GLY A 574 12.91 -0.24 55.98
CA GLY A 574 12.43 -1.16 54.95
C GLY A 574 12.07 -0.50 53.61
N SER A 575 11.67 -1.33 52.66
CA SER A 575 11.30 -0.96 51.29
C SER A 575 9.78 -0.85 51.18
N SER A 576 9.24 0.36 50.97
CA SER A 576 7.82 0.55 50.64
C SER A 576 7.65 0.64 49.12
N ARG A 577 6.64 -0.05 48.58
CA ARG A 577 6.28 -0.01 47.16
C ARG A 577 4.83 0.44 47.02
N SER A 578 4.63 1.67 46.56
CA SER A 578 3.32 2.17 46.16
C SER A 578 3.11 1.97 44.66
N ARG A 579 1.90 1.56 44.26
CA ARG A 579 1.47 1.46 42.86
C ARG A 579 0.27 2.37 42.66
N SER A 580 0.43 3.40 41.86
CA SER A 580 -0.66 4.27 41.40
C SER A 580 -0.94 4.02 39.92
N LYS A 581 -2.20 4.20 39.52
CA LYS A 581 -2.64 4.10 38.13
C LYS A 581 -3.03 5.47 37.64
N GLN A 582 -2.32 5.98 36.64
CA GLN A 582 -2.59 7.28 36.04
C GLN A 582 -3.14 7.10 34.64
N LEU A 583 -4.19 7.84 34.31
CA LEU A 583 -4.67 7.96 32.93
C LEU A 583 -3.84 9.02 32.21
N SER A 584 -3.36 8.70 31.01
CA SER A 584 -2.52 9.59 30.22
C SER A 584 -2.98 9.60 28.76
N ARG A 585 -2.80 10.74 28.08
CA ARG A 585 -3.04 10.90 26.64
C ARG A 585 -1.90 10.24 25.86
N ARG A 586 -2.23 9.40 24.89
CA ARG A 586 -1.26 8.85 23.94
C ARG A 586 -1.86 8.85 22.53
N PRO A 587 -1.13 9.32 21.50
CA PRO A 587 -1.50 9.07 20.11
C PRO A 587 -1.77 7.59 19.84
N LEU A 588 -2.71 7.27 18.95
CA LEU A 588 -3.01 5.88 18.59
C LEU A 588 -1.77 5.14 18.06
N ILE A 589 -0.94 5.87 17.30
CA ILE A 589 0.39 5.52 16.84
C ILE A 589 1.28 6.77 16.95
N MET A 590 2.49 6.63 17.48
CA MET A 590 3.44 7.74 17.57
C MET A 590 4.07 8.02 16.19
N PRO A 591 4.51 9.26 15.90
CA PRO A 591 5.18 9.58 14.63
C PRO A 591 6.40 8.68 14.34
N HIS A 592 7.23 8.42 15.35
CA HIS A 592 8.38 7.51 15.19
C HIS A 592 7.97 6.03 14.98
N GLU A 593 6.78 5.62 15.42
CA GLU A 593 6.23 4.29 15.13
C GLU A 593 5.77 4.20 13.67
N VAL A 594 5.26 5.30 13.09
CA VAL A 594 4.92 5.40 11.66
C VAL A 594 6.18 5.28 10.80
N LEU A 595 7.25 6.02 11.13
CA LEU A 595 8.53 5.97 10.41
C LEU A 595 9.23 4.61 10.47
N ARG A 596 8.90 3.78 11.48
CA ARG A 596 9.45 2.43 11.67
C ARG A 596 8.51 1.32 11.20
N MET A 597 7.39 1.65 10.56
CA MET A 597 6.51 0.65 9.98
C MET A 597 7.25 -0.20 8.96
N ARG A 598 6.88 -1.48 8.87
CA ARG A 598 7.42 -2.36 7.83
C ARG A 598 6.95 -1.89 6.46
N SER A 599 7.78 -2.08 5.43
CA SER A 599 7.46 -1.67 4.05
C SER A 599 6.32 -2.46 3.41
N ASP A 600 5.96 -3.63 3.96
CA ASP A 600 4.80 -4.43 3.57
C ASP A 600 3.53 -4.14 4.40
N GLU A 601 3.54 -3.05 5.17
CA GLU A 601 2.44 -2.56 5.98
C GLU A 601 1.96 -1.19 5.49
N GLN A 602 0.69 -0.87 5.74
CA GLN A 602 0.09 0.42 5.41
C GLN A 602 -0.97 0.84 6.43
N ILE A 603 -1.27 2.14 6.45
CA ILE A 603 -2.41 2.72 7.16
C ILE A 603 -3.35 3.34 6.12
N VAL A 604 -4.62 2.94 6.18
CA VAL A 604 -5.69 3.37 5.28
C VAL A 604 -6.72 4.16 6.10
N PHE A 605 -7.07 5.34 5.60
CA PHE A 605 -8.12 6.17 6.14
C PHE A 605 -9.34 6.15 5.22
N THR A 606 -10.52 6.07 5.81
CA THR A 606 -11.82 6.16 5.14
C THR A 606 -12.74 7.07 5.94
N ALA A 607 -13.56 7.88 5.28
CA ALA A 607 -14.48 8.78 5.96
C ALA A 607 -15.42 8.02 6.92
N GLY A 608 -15.65 8.59 8.09
CA GLY A 608 -16.59 8.06 9.10
C GLY A 608 -16.19 6.75 9.78
N ASN A 609 -14.98 6.21 9.54
CA ASN A 609 -14.55 4.94 10.11
C ASN A 609 -13.17 5.07 10.80
N PRO A 610 -12.86 4.22 11.79
CA PRO A 610 -11.54 4.19 12.42
C PRO A 610 -10.43 3.88 11.39
N PRO A 611 -9.17 4.31 11.63
CA PRO A 611 -8.08 4.01 10.71
C PRO A 611 -7.83 2.50 10.61
N LEU A 612 -7.58 2.01 9.40
CA LEU A 612 -7.24 0.63 9.12
C LEU A 612 -5.73 0.47 8.99
N ARG A 613 -5.13 -0.36 9.83
CA ARG A 613 -3.74 -0.81 9.66
C ARG A 613 -3.77 -2.22 9.08
N CYS A 614 -3.17 -2.45 7.93
CA CYS A 614 -3.23 -3.74 7.24
C CYS A 614 -1.96 -4.05 6.45
N GLY A 615 -1.82 -5.30 6.01
CA GLY A 615 -0.74 -5.68 5.09
C GLY A 615 -0.99 -5.22 3.66
N ARG A 616 0.07 -5.17 2.86
CA ARG A 616 0.02 -4.83 1.44
C ARG A 616 -0.09 -6.09 0.57
N ALA A 617 -0.86 -6.00 -0.51
CA ALA A 617 -1.09 -7.11 -1.44
C ALA A 617 0.05 -7.25 -2.47
N ILE A 618 1.25 -7.60 -2.02
CA ILE A 618 2.42 -7.76 -2.89
C ILE A 618 2.23 -9.01 -3.77
N TRP A 619 2.10 -8.84 -5.09
CA TRP A 619 1.65 -9.90 -6.00
C TRP A 619 2.52 -11.17 -5.97
N PHE A 620 3.85 -11.04 -5.89
CA PHE A 620 4.76 -12.20 -5.92
C PHE A 620 4.71 -13.07 -4.65
N ARG A 621 4.06 -12.58 -3.59
CA ARG A 621 3.82 -13.36 -2.36
C ARG A 621 2.59 -14.26 -2.47
N ARG A 622 1.80 -14.08 -3.53
CA ARG A 622 0.48 -14.67 -3.73
C ARG A 622 0.51 -15.62 -4.92
N GLU A 623 0.26 -16.90 -4.67
CA GLU A 623 0.18 -17.90 -5.76
C GLU A 623 -0.93 -17.56 -6.76
N ASP A 624 -2.07 -17.02 -6.29
CA ASP A 624 -3.21 -16.64 -7.15
C ASP A 624 -2.88 -15.49 -8.12
N MET A 625 -1.95 -14.61 -7.78
CA MET A 625 -1.50 -13.54 -8.67
C MET A 625 -0.27 -13.92 -9.47
N LYS A 626 0.68 -14.65 -8.86
CA LYS A 626 1.90 -15.11 -9.52
C LYS A 626 1.59 -15.99 -10.74
N ALA A 627 0.53 -16.79 -10.69
CA ALA A 627 0.09 -17.60 -11.83
C ALA A 627 -0.47 -16.78 -13.02
N CYS A 628 -0.93 -15.55 -12.77
CA CYS A 628 -1.52 -14.67 -13.79
C CYS A 628 -0.53 -13.63 -14.33
N VAL A 629 0.57 -13.37 -13.62
CA VAL A 629 1.52 -12.31 -13.94
C VAL A 629 2.56 -12.81 -14.94
N GLY A 630 2.70 -12.10 -16.06
CA GLY A 630 3.73 -12.32 -17.07
C GLY A 630 5.13 -11.90 -16.59
N GLN A 631 6.14 -12.09 -17.45
CA GLN A 631 7.52 -11.75 -17.10
C GLN A 631 7.69 -10.23 -16.88
N ASN A 632 8.38 -9.86 -15.80
CA ASN A 632 8.78 -8.48 -15.57
C ASN A 632 10.07 -8.18 -16.37
N ARG A 633 10.08 -7.10 -17.14
CA ARG A 633 11.23 -6.71 -18.00
C ARG A 633 12.52 -6.43 -17.23
N PHE A 634 12.42 -6.02 -15.97
CA PHE A 634 13.55 -5.70 -15.08
C PHE A 634 14.04 -6.93 -14.30
N HIS A 635 13.24 -7.99 -14.22
CA HIS A 635 13.61 -9.25 -13.57
C HIS A 635 13.59 -10.39 -14.59
N ARG A 636 14.64 -10.48 -15.41
CA ARG A 636 14.89 -11.66 -16.24
C ARG A 636 15.39 -12.79 -15.34
N GLU A 637 14.61 -13.86 -15.20
CA GLU A 637 15.07 -15.12 -14.59
C GLU A 637 16.15 -15.73 -15.49
N GLY A 638 17.42 -15.38 -15.27
CA GLY A 638 18.52 -15.86 -16.13
C GLY A 638 19.95 -15.50 -15.74
N GLN A 639 20.20 -14.48 -14.91
CA GLN A 639 21.55 -14.24 -14.35
C GLN A 639 21.70 -14.94 -12.99
N LYS A 640 21.66 -16.28 -12.98
CA LYS A 640 22.46 -17.04 -12.01
C LYS A 640 23.87 -17.07 -12.61
N GLY A 641 24.76 -16.24 -12.08
CA GLY A 641 26.16 -16.22 -12.47
C GLY A 641 26.75 -17.62 -12.35
N ASN A 642 27.27 -18.11 -13.47
CA ASN A 642 28.49 -18.89 -13.51
C ASN A 642 29.59 -18.03 -12.85
N ASP A 643 29.70 -18.11 -11.52
CA ASP A 643 30.96 -17.86 -10.82
C ASP A 643 31.35 -19.15 -10.14
N SER A 644 31.73 -20.11 -10.98
CA SER A 644 32.64 -21.20 -10.63
C SER A 644 33.90 -21.01 -11.49
N SER A 645 35.06 -21.11 -10.84
CA SER A 645 36.43 -21.11 -11.37
C SER A 645 37.04 -19.79 -11.87
N ALA A 646 37.71 -19.07 -10.96
CA ALA A 646 39.16 -18.79 -11.03
C ALA A 646 39.65 -18.28 -9.66
#